data_AF-A0A848XU16-F1
#
_entry.id   AF-A0A848XU16-F1
#
_cell.length_a   1.000
_cell.length_b   1.000
_cell.length_c   1.000
_cell.angle_alpha   90.00
_cell.angle_beta   90.00
_cell.angle_gamma   90.00
#
_symmetry.space_group_name_H-M   'P 1'
#
loop_
_entity.id
_entity.type
_entity.pdbx_description
1 polymer ?
#
loop_
_entity_poly.entity_id
_entity_poly.type
_entity_poly.pdbx_seq_one_letter_code
_entity_poly.pdbx_strand_id
1 'polypeptide(L)'
;LTPGAVHAQSVDLEAVATWLGPDVATGYETRLTPRLATAMPGWEADHWGNLVRIVGGGSPRRIVACALDRPALSASQITDDGYLRVHRIGRGSRHPLWDQAFEAQQVRVLTPSGPVAGVVARSNGHFAQQHRDETDVVSADDLWVDVGASSPAEVRAMGIGLLDPVVRHLPPWTLEGAVAGPGAGSRAGCSVVASLAEAGADAGGDGEIHFVLSAQEGFGWVGLSSYIARNGAFDELTILAPGSTDRMEGERAAENFGRLQPVLRRAGLDGATWLAPEVKSPGAHMEVVDEAEVAWLVQAAARATAIPVVEEWVSAPPPAGLRDGHFVTELNEMAEVLTDLVELYGVPGHEWAVRRYVLDNLPDWARERAVVDDIGNIWVAAGPDRDTTVFMAHLDEVGYEVEAISPDGTVTLGRRGGAVSSAWEGQTALLHFDPPGAPSTARAEGMDTSPRWKAHSLEATSSREPLRGVFVTRDEADEKNPPPERAWFGLDGAALQSLGVRTGMQVTSYKEGLRMGPTRFVARALDDRAGTTALLTAIQALDPDELRSKVIFAWSVHEEGGLVGAGAMARRFGPSARRIYSIDTFVSSDTPLESPHFAYAPLGAGPVLRATENSGVSPDRERARVFRAASLEGIPLQMGLTQGGTDGTTFTFWGAPNQGLSWPGRYSHSPGEVLDLRDLVLLRDLILAVATLDSP
;
A
#
# COMPACT_ATOMS: atom_id res chain seq x y z
N LEU A 1 -27.63 47.47 -10.50
CA LEU A 1 -26.92 46.46 -11.31
C LEU A 1 -25.43 46.67 -11.10
N THR A 2 -24.93 46.08 -10.03
CA THR A 2 -23.51 45.87 -9.74
C THR A 2 -23.19 44.45 -10.22
N PRO A 3 -22.03 44.17 -10.84
CA PRO A 3 -21.67 42.81 -11.19
C PRO A 3 -21.61 41.99 -9.90
N GLY A 4 -22.46 40.97 -9.80
CA GLY A 4 -22.54 40.11 -8.62
C GLY A 4 -21.22 39.38 -8.42
N ALA A 5 -20.76 39.36 -7.17
CA ALA A 5 -19.72 38.45 -6.75
C ALA A 5 -20.19 37.02 -7.09
N VAL A 6 -19.44 36.33 -7.97
CA VAL A 6 -19.59 34.90 -8.17
C VAL A 6 -19.25 34.28 -6.82
N HIS A 7 -20.26 33.79 -6.10
CA HIS A 7 -20.00 32.96 -4.93
C HIS A 7 -19.15 31.78 -5.41
N ALA A 8 -17.94 31.63 -4.86
CA ALA A 8 -17.10 30.49 -5.15
C ALA A 8 -17.88 29.23 -4.77
N GLN A 9 -17.97 28.28 -5.70
CA GLN A 9 -18.64 27.02 -5.47
C GLN A 9 -17.89 26.24 -4.39
N SER A 10 -18.55 25.86 -3.29
CA SER A 10 -17.96 24.98 -2.28
C SER A 10 -17.92 23.54 -2.80
N VAL A 11 -16.74 22.92 -2.74
CA VAL A 11 -16.54 21.53 -3.13
C VAL A 11 -16.38 20.69 -1.87
N ASP A 12 -17.14 19.60 -1.78
CA ASP A 12 -16.91 18.57 -0.77
C ASP A 12 -15.90 17.55 -1.32
N LEU A 13 -14.61 17.76 -1.06
CA LEU A 13 -13.55 16.88 -1.54
C LEU A 13 -13.64 15.47 -0.97
N GLU A 14 -14.21 15.28 0.22
CA GLU A 14 -14.40 13.95 0.80
C GLU A 14 -15.48 13.19 0.01
N ALA A 15 -16.60 13.84 -0.31
CA ALA A 15 -17.61 13.26 -1.19
C ALA A 15 -17.05 12.95 -2.59
N VAL A 16 -16.23 13.84 -3.17
CA VAL A 16 -15.56 13.60 -4.46
C VAL A 16 -14.61 12.41 -4.37
N ALA A 17 -13.81 12.31 -3.30
CA ALA A 17 -12.84 11.24 -3.11
C ALA A 17 -13.52 9.86 -3.03
N THR A 18 -14.74 9.76 -2.50
CA THR A 18 -15.48 8.48 -2.47
C THR A 18 -15.65 7.88 -3.87
N TRP A 19 -15.70 8.68 -4.94
CA TRP A 19 -15.81 8.21 -6.33
C TRP A 19 -14.55 7.52 -6.86
N LEU A 20 -13.41 7.62 -6.15
CA LEU A 20 -12.19 6.87 -6.43
C LEU A 20 -12.25 5.43 -5.92
N GLY A 21 -13.11 5.17 -4.93
CA GLY A 21 -13.25 3.89 -4.24
C GLY A 21 -13.85 2.76 -5.09
N PRO A 22 -14.91 2.97 -5.88
CA PRO A 22 -15.52 1.90 -6.66
C PRO A 22 -14.56 1.26 -7.68
N ASP A 23 -14.46 -0.07 -7.63
CA ASP A 23 -13.61 -0.86 -8.52
C ASP A 23 -14.29 -1.09 -9.87
N VAL A 24 -13.94 -0.28 -10.88
CA VAL A 24 -14.56 -0.34 -12.22
C VAL A 24 -13.54 -0.51 -13.32
N ALA A 25 -13.13 -1.75 -13.57
CA ALA A 25 -12.37 -2.05 -14.78
C ALA A 25 -13.25 -1.88 -16.03
N THR A 26 -12.70 -1.28 -17.09
CA THR A 26 -13.33 -1.19 -18.41
C THR A 26 -13.89 -2.55 -18.84
N GLY A 27 -15.18 -2.62 -19.18
CA GLY A 27 -15.86 -3.84 -19.61
C GLY A 27 -16.46 -4.69 -18.49
N TYR A 28 -16.25 -4.30 -17.22
CA TYR A 28 -16.76 -4.99 -16.04
C TYR A 28 -17.74 -4.14 -15.21
N GLU A 29 -18.23 -3.05 -15.78
CA GLU A 29 -19.13 -2.08 -15.14
C GLU A 29 -20.44 -2.73 -14.67
N THR A 30 -20.90 -3.77 -15.36
CA THR A 30 -22.09 -4.56 -14.99
C THR A 30 -21.96 -5.27 -13.64
N ARG A 31 -20.73 -5.47 -13.13
CA ARG A 31 -20.49 -6.01 -11.78
C ARG A 31 -20.71 -4.96 -10.68
N LEU A 32 -20.49 -3.67 -10.97
CA LEU A 32 -20.63 -2.58 -9.99
C LEU A 32 -21.99 -1.89 -10.07
N THR A 33 -22.47 -1.59 -11.28
CA THR A 33 -23.62 -0.70 -11.49
C THR A 33 -24.90 -1.07 -10.73
N PRO A 34 -25.24 -2.35 -10.48
CA PRO A 34 -26.38 -2.69 -9.62
C PRO A 34 -26.23 -2.19 -8.17
N ARG A 35 -25.00 -2.21 -7.62
CA ARG A 35 -24.70 -1.69 -6.29
C ARG A 35 -24.78 -0.16 -6.25
N LEU A 36 -24.29 0.51 -7.29
CA LEU A 36 -24.44 1.97 -7.43
C LEU A 36 -25.90 2.39 -7.56
N ALA A 37 -26.70 1.72 -8.39
CA ALA A 37 -28.14 1.97 -8.52
C ALA A 37 -28.89 1.78 -7.21
N THR A 38 -28.48 0.80 -6.39
CA THR A 38 -29.04 0.59 -5.05
C THR A 38 -28.69 1.73 -4.10
N ALA A 39 -27.47 2.27 -4.19
CA ALA A 39 -26.98 3.36 -3.36
C ALA A 39 -27.53 4.75 -3.79
N MET A 40 -27.90 4.90 -5.06
CA MET A 40 -28.39 6.15 -5.65
C MET A 40 -29.79 5.91 -6.27
N PRO A 41 -30.88 6.05 -5.48
CA PRO A 41 -32.24 5.86 -5.97
C PRO A 41 -32.54 6.74 -7.19
N GLY A 42 -33.32 6.22 -8.14
CA GLY A 42 -33.65 6.94 -9.39
C GLY A 42 -32.61 6.79 -10.50
N TRP A 43 -31.49 6.11 -10.24
CA TRP A 43 -30.53 5.69 -11.27
C TRP A 43 -30.81 4.25 -11.72
N GLU A 44 -30.76 4.02 -13.02
CA GLU A 44 -30.99 2.72 -13.63
C GLU A 44 -29.78 2.24 -14.41
N ALA A 45 -29.43 0.96 -14.24
CA ALA A 45 -28.35 0.33 -15.00
C ALA A 45 -28.89 -0.26 -16.31
N ASP A 46 -28.21 0.01 -17.43
CA ASP A 46 -28.54 -0.60 -18.72
C ASP A 46 -27.76 -1.90 -18.98
N HIS A 47 -28.05 -2.58 -20.10
CA HIS A 47 -27.40 -3.85 -20.45
C HIS A 47 -25.88 -3.76 -20.69
N TRP A 48 -25.36 -2.58 -21.02
CA TRP A 48 -23.91 -2.35 -21.17
C TRP A 48 -23.22 -1.99 -19.85
N GLY A 49 -23.99 -1.78 -18.78
CA GLY A 49 -23.47 -1.30 -17.52
C GLY A 49 -23.30 0.22 -17.48
N ASN A 50 -23.98 0.98 -18.33
CA ASN A 50 -24.15 2.42 -18.08
C ASN A 50 -25.08 2.60 -16.88
N LEU A 51 -24.83 3.61 -16.06
CA LEU A 51 -25.77 4.05 -15.02
C LEU A 51 -26.39 5.38 -15.44
N VAL A 52 -27.73 5.43 -15.46
CA VAL A 52 -28.47 6.51 -16.12
C VAL A 52 -29.51 7.09 -15.19
N ARG A 53 -29.64 8.42 -15.18
CA ARG A 53 -30.75 9.13 -14.56
C ARG A 53 -31.33 10.15 -15.53
N ILE A 54 -32.65 10.15 -15.67
CA ILE A 54 -33.37 11.08 -16.54
C ILE A 54 -34.08 12.10 -15.67
N VAL A 55 -33.91 13.38 -16.00
CA VAL A 55 -34.50 14.51 -15.29
C VAL A 55 -35.25 15.40 -16.28
N GLY A 56 -36.45 15.84 -15.89
CA GLY A 56 -37.28 16.70 -16.72
C GLY A 56 -37.99 15.95 -17.86
N GLY A 57 -38.31 16.66 -18.94
CA GLY A 57 -39.02 16.12 -20.09
C GLY A 57 -39.22 17.15 -21.20
N GLY A 58 -39.48 16.68 -22.42
CA GLY A 58 -39.69 17.54 -23.58
C GLY A 58 -38.38 17.91 -24.29
N SER A 59 -38.31 19.13 -24.84
CA SER A 59 -37.16 19.64 -25.59
C SER A 59 -36.62 20.90 -24.92
N PRO A 60 -35.29 21.17 -24.98
CA PRO A 60 -34.28 20.35 -25.65
C PRO A 60 -33.96 19.05 -24.88
N ARG A 61 -33.56 18.00 -25.62
CA ARG A 61 -33.09 16.73 -25.11
C ARG A 61 -31.57 16.72 -25.07
N ARG A 62 -31.00 16.59 -23.87
CA ARG A 62 -29.56 16.79 -23.63
C ARG A 62 -28.96 15.58 -22.93
N ILE A 63 -27.69 15.29 -23.20
CA ILE A 63 -26.92 14.28 -22.48
C ILE A 63 -25.78 14.95 -21.72
N VAL A 64 -25.59 14.56 -20.46
CA VAL A 64 -24.39 14.88 -19.69
C VAL A 64 -23.74 13.59 -19.24
N ALA A 65 -22.51 13.34 -19.68
CA ALA A 65 -21.85 12.06 -19.46
C ALA A 65 -20.46 12.18 -18.85
N CYS A 66 -20.08 11.17 -18.05
CA CYS A 66 -18.70 10.93 -17.59
C CYS A 66 -18.31 9.47 -17.90
N ALA A 67 -17.03 9.13 -17.80
CA ALA A 67 -16.54 7.76 -17.87
C ALA A 67 -16.54 7.12 -16.47
N LEU A 68 -17.34 6.07 -16.27
CA LEU A 68 -17.39 5.34 -15.01
C LEU A 68 -16.24 4.34 -14.87
N ASP A 69 -15.65 3.87 -15.95
CA ASP A 69 -14.58 2.89 -15.96
C ASP A 69 -13.19 3.52 -15.83
N ARG A 70 -12.20 2.67 -15.54
CA ARG A 70 -10.78 3.03 -15.50
C ARG A 70 -9.91 1.92 -16.10
N PRO A 71 -8.70 2.26 -16.59
CA PRO A 71 -7.70 1.27 -16.99
C PRO A 71 -7.45 0.23 -15.90
N ALA A 72 -7.31 -1.02 -16.31
CA ALA A 72 -7.08 -2.15 -15.43
C ALA A 72 -6.33 -3.27 -16.16
N LEU A 73 -5.75 -4.18 -15.39
CA LEU A 73 -5.16 -5.42 -15.88
C LEU A 73 -6.20 -6.55 -15.86
N SER A 74 -5.94 -7.64 -16.56
CA SER A 74 -6.81 -8.81 -16.64
C SER A 74 -5.98 -10.09 -16.52
N ALA A 75 -6.45 -11.04 -15.70
CA ALA A 75 -5.80 -12.33 -15.56
C ALA A 75 -5.77 -13.08 -16.91
N SER A 76 -4.58 -13.21 -17.51
CA SER A 76 -4.37 -13.81 -18.83
C SER A 76 -3.93 -15.27 -18.77
N GLN A 77 -3.30 -15.68 -17.66
CA GLN A 77 -2.88 -17.05 -17.40
C GLN A 77 -2.93 -17.34 -15.90
N ILE A 78 -3.23 -18.60 -15.54
CA ILE A 78 -2.99 -19.17 -14.21
C ILE A 78 -1.83 -20.16 -14.37
N THR A 79 -0.74 -19.95 -13.66
CA THR A 79 0.50 -20.73 -13.79
C THR A 79 0.44 -22.00 -12.93
N ASP A 80 1.30 -22.97 -13.21
CA ASP A 80 1.35 -24.25 -12.49
C ASP A 80 1.69 -24.09 -10.99
N ASP A 81 2.38 -23.01 -10.62
CA ASP A 81 2.72 -22.67 -9.24
C ASP A 81 1.69 -21.75 -8.57
N GLY A 82 0.56 -21.45 -9.24
CA GLY A 82 -0.54 -20.69 -8.65
C GLY A 82 -0.44 -19.16 -8.76
N TYR A 83 0.44 -18.63 -9.61
CA TYR A 83 0.51 -17.20 -9.93
C TYR A 83 -0.43 -16.84 -11.08
N LEU A 84 -0.80 -15.55 -11.17
CA LEU A 84 -1.46 -15.01 -12.35
C LEU A 84 -0.45 -14.27 -13.23
N ARG A 85 -0.56 -14.48 -14.54
CA ARG A 85 -0.05 -13.53 -15.53
C ARG A 85 -1.17 -12.59 -15.93
N VAL A 86 -0.82 -11.38 -16.34
CA VAL A 86 -1.78 -10.33 -16.61
C VAL A 86 -1.60 -9.72 -18.00
N HIS A 87 -2.60 -9.00 -18.46
CA HIS A 87 -2.54 -8.21 -19.68
C HIS A 87 -3.42 -6.96 -19.54
N ARG A 88 -3.07 -5.85 -20.20
CA ARG A 88 -3.90 -4.63 -20.18
C ARG A 88 -5.27 -4.87 -20.78
N ILE A 89 -6.32 -4.36 -20.15
CA ILE A 89 -7.67 -4.32 -20.72
C ILE A 89 -7.81 -3.12 -21.67
N GLY A 90 -8.27 -3.38 -22.88
CA GLY A 90 -8.54 -2.33 -23.87
C GLY A 90 -7.30 -1.53 -24.23
N ARG A 91 -7.43 -0.20 -24.33
CA ARG A 91 -6.28 0.69 -24.61
C ARG A 91 -5.34 0.86 -23.41
N GLY A 92 -5.77 0.48 -22.20
CA GLY A 92 -5.04 0.75 -20.97
C GLY A 92 -4.81 2.25 -20.72
N SER A 93 -3.98 2.56 -19.72
CA SER A 93 -3.47 3.92 -19.56
C SER A 93 -2.38 4.22 -20.59
N ARG A 94 -2.27 5.51 -20.95
CA ARG A 94 -1.17 6.02 -21.79
C ARG A 94 0.02 6.52 -20.99
N HIS A 95 -0.10 6.57 -19.66
CA HIS A 95 1.00 6.98 -18.81
C HIS A 95 2.14 5.96 -18.92
N PRO A 96 3.39 6.40 -19.19
CA PRO A 96 4.46 5.48 -19.54
C PRO A 96 4.85 4.55 -18.39
N LEU A 97 4.75 5.02 -17.14
CA LEU A 97 5.02 4.23 -15.93
C LEU A 97 3.80 3.48 -15.37
N TRP A 98 2.68 3.40 -16.11
CA TRP A 98 1.46 2.81 -15.55
C TRP A 98 1.62 1.34 -15.17
N ASP A 99 2.27 0.52 -15.99
CA ASP A 99 2.55 -0.89 -15.65
C ASP A 99 3.57 -0.98 -14.50
N GLN A 100 4.65 -0.21 -14.53
CA GLN A 100 5.67 -0.20 -13.48
C GLN A 100 5.11 0.19 -12.11
N ALA A 101 4.14 1.09 -12.05
CA ALA A 101 3.48 1.50 -10.81
C ALA A 101 2.64 0.38 -10.15
N PHE A 102 2.56 -0.81 -10.75
CA PHE A 102 2.06 -2.02 -10.09
C PHE A 102 3.14 -2.80 -9.34
N GLU A 103 4.44 -2.62 -9.61
CA GLU A 103 5.52 -3.40 -8.99
C GLU A 103 5.43 -3.42 -7.45
N ALA A 104 5.40 -4.63 -6.87
CA ALA A 104 5.25 -4.85 -5.42
C ALA A 104 4.00 -4.27 -4.76
N GLN A 105 3.06 -3.75 -5.53
CA GLN A 105 1.88 -3.14 -4.94
C GLN A 105 0.80 -4.18 -4.66
N GLN A 106 0.08 -3.98 -3.56
CA GLN A 106 -1.13 -4.73 -3.28
C GLN A 106 -2.18 -4.45 -4.37
N VAL A 107 -2.83 -5.53 -4.80
CA VAL A 107 -3.87 -5.54 -5.82
C VAL A 107 -5.08 -6.31 -5.32
N ARG A 108 -6.19 -6.13 -6.01
CA ARG A 108 -7.39 -6.91 -5.83
C ARG A 108 -7.84 -7.48 -7.15
N VAL A 109 -8.07 -8.78 -7.15
CA VAL A 109 -8.61 -9.54 -8.27
C VAL A 109 -10.12 -9.53 -8.15
N LEU A 110 -10.80 -8.84 -9.06
CA LEU A 110 -12.24 -8.68 -9.03
C LEU A 110 -12.88 -9.96 -9.58
N THR A 111 -13.44 -10.81 -8.70
CA THR A 111 -14.17 -12.03 -9.11
C THR A 111 -15.68 -11.79 -9.09
N PRO A 112 -16.51 -12.64 -9.74
CA PRO A 112 -17.97 -12.55 -9.65
C PRO A 112 -18.53 -12.65 -8.22
N SER A 113 -17.80 -13.29 -7.30
CA SER A 113 -18.23 -13.47 -5.91
C SER A 113 -17.71 -12.39 -4.95
N GLY A 114 -16.89 -11.46 -5.44
CA GLY A 114 -16.24 -10.42 -4.65
C GLY A 114 -14.72 -10.38 -4.86
N PRO A 115 -14.05 -9.28 -4.49
CA PRO A 115 -12.61 -9.12 -4.72
C PRO A 115 -11.78 -10.05 -3.82
N VAL A 116 -10.67 -10.56 -4.35
CA VAL A 116 -9.67 -11.36 -3.63
C VAL A 116 -8.37 -10.57 -3.57
N ALA A 117 -7.69 -10.58 -2.42
CA ALA A 117 -6.40 -9.90 -2.24
C ALA A 117 -5.29 -10.57 -3.07
N GLY A 118 -4.34 -9.77 -3.53
CA GLY A 118 -3.11 -10.23 -4.16
C GLY A 118 -2.01 -9.17 -4.08
N VAL A 119 -0.84 -9.51 -4.58
CA VAL A 119 0.28 -8.58 -4.71
C VAL A 119 1.03 -8.87 -5.99
N VAL A 120 1.51 -7.81 -6.64
CA VAL A 120 2.34 -7.96 -7.84
C VAL A 120 3.75 -8.33 -7.38
N ALA A 121 4.25 -9.49 -7.81
CA ALA A 121 5.56 -9.95 -7.44
C ALA A 121 6.66 -9.03 -7.98
N ARG A 122 7.78 -8.97 -7.27
CA ARG A 122 9.03 -8.37 -7.76
C ARG A 122 10.24 -9.13 -7.24
N SER A 123 11.38 -8.97 -7.90
CA SER A 123 12.65 -9.49 -7.39
C SER A 123 12.99 -8.87 -6.03
N ASN A 124 13.64 -9.64 -5.16
CA ASN A 124 13.90 -9.25 -3.79
C ASN A 124 14.93 -8.12 -3.68
N GLY A 125 14.71 -7.17 -2.77
CA GLY A 125 15.64 -6.06 -2.53
C GLY A 125 17.06 -6.50 -2.15
N HIS A 126 17.18 -7.55 -1.33
CA HIS A 126 18.48 -8.11 -0.94
C HIS A 126 19.25 -8.76 -2.10
N PHE A 127 18.59 -9.07 -3.21
CA PHE A 127 19.22 -9.64 -4.40
C PHE A 127 19.47 -8.58 -5.47
N ALA A 128 19.35 -7.28 -5.16
CA ALA A 128 19.52 -6.18 -6.10
C ALA A 128 20.80 -6.25 -6.95
N GLN A 129 21.91 -6.80 -6.42
CA GLN A 129 23.14 -6.99 -7.20
C GLN A 129 22.95 -7.97 -8.38
N GLN A 130 22.09 -8.98 -8.23
CA GLN A 130 21.73 -9.95 -9.27
C GLN A 130 20.85 -9.32 -10.36
N HIS A 131 20.11 -8.26 -10.00
CA HIS A 131 19.16 -7.55 -10.87
C HIS A 131 19.68 -6.18 -11.33
N ARG A 132 20.96 -5.87 -11.13
CA ARG A 132 21.53 -4.53 -11.47
C ARG A 132 21.47 -4.18 -12.95
N ASP A 133 21.36 -5.20 -13.81
CA ASP A 133 21.30 -5.07 -15.27
C ASP A 133 19.83 -4.96 -15.76
N GLU A 134 18.84 -5.04 -14.86
CA GLU A 134 17.41 -4.84 -15.17
C GLU A 134 17.08 -3.34 -15.16
N THR A 135 17.40 -2.68 -16.27
CA THR A 135 17.23 -1.22 -16.41
C THR A 135 15.95 -0.81 -17.13
N ASP A 136 15.27 -1.74 -17.78
CA ASP A 136 14.09 -1.44 -18.60
C ASP A 136 12.85 -1.19 -17.74
N VAL A 137 12.04 -0.20 -18.15
CA VAL A 137 10.75 0.08 -17.52
C VAL A 137 9.83 -1.14 -17.64
N VAL A 138 9.20 -1.50 -16.53
CA VAL A 138 8.33 -2.67 -16.44
C VAL A 138 7.08 -2.52 -17.31
N SER A 139 6.76 -3.58 -18.04
CA SER A 139 5.55 -3.72 -18.84
C SER A 139 4.60 -4.76 -18.25
N ALA A 140 3.36 -4.80 -18.73
CA ALA A 140 2.38 -5.82 -18.33
C ALA A 140 2.86 -7.26 -18.57
N ASP A 141 3.73 -7.48 -19.55
CA ASP A 141 4.32 -8.79 -19.84
C ASP A 141 5.32 -9.23 -18.77
N ASP A 142 5.84 -8.33 -17.95
CA ASP A 142 6.76 -8.64 -16.87
C ASP A 142 6.02 -8.97 -15.57
N LEU A 143 4.75 -8.54 -15.43
CA LEU A 143 4.00 -8.59 -14.18
C LEU A 143 3.48 -10.00 -13.83
N TRP A 144 3.82 -10.46 -12.62
CA TRP A 144 3.22 -11.64 -12.00
C TRP A 144 2.39 -11.21 -10.81
N VAL A 145 1.22 -11.80 -10.60
CA VAL A 145 0.39 -11.56 -9.42
C VAL A 145 0.39 -12.80 -8.54
N ASP A 146 0.88 -12.65 -7.33
CA ASP A 146 0.78 -13.62 -6.25
C ASP A 146 -0.58 -13.42 -5.54
N VAL A 147 -1.35 -14.50 -5.44
CA VAL A 147 -2.64 -14.53 -4.72
C VAL A 147 -2.59 -15.46 -3.51
N GLY A 148 -1.39 -15.87 -3.11
CA GLY A 148 -1.13 -16.75 -1.97
C GLY A 148 -1.45 -18.21 -2.21
N ALA A 149 -1.67 -18.60 -3.46
CA ALA A 149 -1.86 -19.98 -3.89
C ALA A 149 -0.52 -20.66 -4.24
N SER A 150 -0.51 -21.98 -4.17
CA SER A 150 0.61 -22.83 -4.60
C SER A 150 0.24 -23.75 -5.77
N SER A 151 -0.95 -23.58 -6.35
CA SER A 151 -1.38 -24.31 -7.54
C SER A 151 -2.56 -23.64 -8.26
N PRO A 152 -2.79 -23.97 -9.54
CA PRO A 152 -4.00 -23.56 -10.27
C PRO A 152 -5.31 -24.01 -9.61
N ALA A 153 -5.29 -25.11 -8.85
CA ALA A 153 -6.48 -25.62 -8.18
C ALA A 153 -6.90 -24.70 -7.03
N GLU A 154 -5.93 -24.21 -6.26
CA GLU A 154 -6.16 -23.24 -5.18
C GLU A 154 -6.63 -21.90 -5.71
N VAL A 155 -6.04 -21.39 -6.80
CA VAL A 155 -6.49 -20.16 -7.48
C VAL A 155 -7.97 -20.26 -7.86
N ARG A 156 -8.38 -21.38 -8.47
CA ARG A 156 -9.79 -21.61 -8.84
C ARG A 156 -10.70 -21.76 -7.62
N ALA A 157 -10.21 -22.32 -6.52
CA ALA A 157 -10.96 -22.42 -5.27
C ALA A 157 -11.24 -21.04 -4.64
N MET A 158 -10.38 -20.05 -4.87
CA MET A 158 -10.63 -18.64 -4.51
C MET A 158 -11.72 -18.00 -5.38
N GLY A 159 -12.11 -18.63 -6.49
CA GLY A 159 -13.07 -18.12 -7.46
C GLY A 159 -12.45 -17.24 -8.54
N ILE A 160 -11.12 -17.22 -8.64
CA ILE A 160 -10.40 -16.45 -9.66
C ILE A 160 -10.44 -17.23 -10.98
N GLY A 161 -10.91 -16.57 -12.03
CA GLY A 161 -10.95 -17.07 -13.40
C GLY A 161 -10.05 -16.28 -14.35
N LEU A 162 -9.86 -16.83 -15.56
CA LEU A 162 -9.30 -16.04 -16.65
C LEU A 162 -10.21 -14.85 -16.93
N LEU A 163 -9.57 -13.78 -17.36
CA LEU A 163 -10.13 -12.47 -17.66
C LEU A 163 -10.55 -11.63 -16.45
N ASP A 164 -10.58 -12.18 -15.22
CA ASP A 164 -10.94 -11.39 -14.05
C ASP A 164 -10.02 -10.16 -13.91
N PRO A 165 -10.57 -8.95 -13.68
CA PRO A 165 -9.76 -7.75 -13.59
C PRO A 165 -8.85 -7.74 -12.38
N VAL A 166 -7.67 -7.17 -12.55
CA VAL A 166 -6.72 -6.86 -11.49
C VAL A 166 -6.59 -5.34 -11.43
N VAL A 167 -6.90 -4.77 -10.27
CA VAL A 167 -6.78 -3.34 -10.00
C VAL A 167 -5.99 -3.11 -8.73
N ARG A 168 -5.40 -1.92 -8.60
CA ARG A 168 -4.69 -1.52 -7.39
C ARG A 168 -5.60 -1.54 -6.17
N HIS A 169 -5.07 -1.98 -5.05
CA HIS A 169 -5.69 -1.80 -3.76
C HIS A 169 -5.24 -0.45 -3.17
N LEU A 170 -6.14 0.54 -3.22
CA LEU A 170 -5.91 1.89 -2.71
C LEU A 170 -7.18 2.39 -2.01
N PRO A 171 -7.06 3.11 -0.89
CA PRO A 171 -8.18 3.82 -0.30
C PRO A 171 -8.54 5.06 -1.15
N PRO A 172 -9.75 5.62 -0.99
CA PRO A 172 -10.00 7.01 -1.36
C PRO A 172 -8.94 7.93 -0.75
N TRP A 173 -8.36 8.82 -1.56
CA TRP A 173 -7.22 9.63 -1.13
C TRP A 173 -7.47 11.13 -1.35
N THR A 174 -7.51 11.84 -0.23
CA THR A 174 -7.55 13.30 -0.15
C THR A 174 -6.20 13.82 0.30
N LEU A 175 -5.82 14.98 -0.21
CA LEU A 175 -4.72 15.80 0.29
C LEU A 175 -5.20 17.25 0.38
N GLU A 176 -4.39 18.14 0.95
CA GLU A 176 -4.77 19.55 1.11
C GLU A 176 -5.17 20.17 -0.24
N GLY A 177 -6.46 20.52 -0.36
CA GLY A 177 -7.04 21.14 -1.56
C GLY A 177 -7.14 20.27 -2.81
N ALA A 178 -7.00 18.94 -2.72
CA ALA A 178 -7.09 18.05 -3.88
C ALA A 178 -7.52 16.61 -3.54
N VAL A 179 -7.95 15.87 -4.57
CA VAL A 179 -8.11 14.41 -4.50
C VAL A 179 -7.15 13.74 -5.46
N ALA A 180 -6.67 12.54 -5.12
CA ALA A 180 -5.74 11.80 -5.96
C ALA A 180 -6.08 10.32 -6.06
N GLY A 181 -5.86 9.72 -7.23
CA GLY A 181 -6.08 8.30 -7.44
C GLY A 181 -6.29 7.93 -8.91
N PRO A 182 -6.58 6.66 -9.21
CA PRO A 182 -6.65 6.20 -10.59
C PRO A 182 -7.81 6.87 -11.34
N GLY A 183 -7.46 7.76 -12.28
CA GLY A 183 -8.41 8.53 -13.08
C GLY A 183 -9.16 9.61 -12.29
N ALA A 184 -8.50 10.27 -11.34
CA ALA A 184 -9.09 11.28 -10.47
C ALA A 184 -9.92 12.34 -11.21
N GLY A 185 -9.45 12.85 -12.35
CA GLY A 185 -10.22 13.81 -13.16
C GLY A 185 -11.53 13.23 -13.69
N SER A 186 -11.51 11.98 -14.17
CA SER A 186 -12.73 11.27 -14.63
C SER A 186 -13.72 11.03 -13.49
N ARG A 187 -13.20 10.66 -12.31
CA ARG A 187 -14.01 10.40 -11.10
C ARG A 187 -14.61 11.66 -10.52
N ALA A 188 -13.87 12.77 -10.51
CA ALA A 188 -14.42 14.08 -10.21
C ALA A 188 -15.56 14.41 -11.17
N GLY A 189 -15.38 14.16 -12.47
CA GLY A 189 -16.44 14.28 -13.47
C GLY A 189 -17.69 13.47 -13.12
N CYS A 190 -17.56 12.21 -12.72
CA CYS A 190 -18.71 11.40 -12.31
C CYS A 190 -19.38 11.89 -11.02
N SER A 191 -18.62 12.41 -10.05
CA SER A 191 -19.21 13.05 -8.87
C SER A 191 -20.05 14.27 -9.25
N VAL A 192 -19.60 15.06 -10.24
CA VAL A 192 -20.32 16.23 -10.76
C VAL A 192 -21.58 15.80 -11.51
N VAL A 193 -21.49 14.81 -12.41
CA VAL A 193 -22.66 14.25 -13.12
C VAL A 193 -23.69 13.74 -12.13
N ALA A 194 -23.27 13.00 -11.11
CA ALA A 194 -24.17 12.45 -10.10
C ALA A 194 -24.87 13.56 -9.31
N SER A 195 -24.10 14.51 -8.79
CA SER A 195 -24.63 15.58 -7.94
C SER A 195 -25.52 16.57 -8.71
N LEU A 196 -25.21 16.87 -9.98
CA LEU A 196 -26.09 17.66 -10.83
C LEU A 196 -27.41 16.96 -11.16
N ALA A 197 -27.40 15.63 -11.29
CA ALA A 197 -28.63 14.88 -11.54
C ALA A 197 -29.58 14.87 -10.34
N GLU A 198 -29.04 14.88 -9.12
CA GLU A 198 -29.84 15.06 -7.89
C GLU A 198 -30.41 16.48 -7.82
N ALA A 199 -29.56 17.50 -7.94
CA ALA A 199 -29.98 18.90 -7.93
C ALA A 199 -31.04 19.23 -9.01
N GLY A 200 -30.88 18.66 -10.20
CA GLY A 200 -31.83 18.83 -11.30
C GLY A 200 -33.20 18.18 -11.04
N ALA A 201 -33.22 17.03 -10.35
CA ALA A 201 -34.47 16.36 -10.03
C ALA A 201 -35.32 17.17 -9.03
N ASP A 202 -34.67 17.91 -8.14
CA ASP A 202 -35.35 18.78 -7.18
C ASP A 202 -35.80 20.11 -7.79
N ALA A 203 -34.97 20.71 -8.66
CA ALA A 203 -35.24 22.03 -9.23
C ALA A 203 -36.24 22.03 -10.39
N GLY A 204 -36.31 20.92 -11.15
CA GLY A 204 -37.04 20.86 -12.43
C GLY A 204 -36.27 21.60 -13.54
N GLY A 205 -35.89 20.88 -14.61
CA GLY A 205 -35.08 21.42 -15.70
C GLY A 205 -35.87 22.03 -16.86
N ASP A 206 -35.19 22.83 -17.68
CA ASP A 206 -35.67 23.29 -19.00
C ASP A 206 -35.46 22.18 -20.06
N GLY A 207 -36.46 21.32 -20.27
CA GLY A 207 -36.35 20.18 -21.19
C GLY A 207 -35.97 18.86 -20.51
N GLU A 208 -35.46 17.91 -21.29
CA GLU A 208 -35.11 16.55 -20.84
C GLU A 208 -33.58 16.38 -20.78
N ILE A 209 -33.05 15.97 -19.64
CA ILE A 209 -31.61 15.76 -19.44
C ILE A 209 -31.36 14.32 -19.02
N HIS A 210 -30.48 13.65 -19.76
CA HIS A 210 -30.03 12.30 -19.48
C HIS A 210 -28.61 12.35 -18.92
N PHE A 211 -28.48 12.09 -17.62
CA PHE A 211 -27.20 11.93 -16.95
C PHE A 211 -26.71 10.49 -17.12
N VAL A 212 -25.49 10.31 -17.61
CA VAL A 212 -24.95 9.00 -17.97
C VAL A 212 -23.55 8.80 -17.38
N LEU A 213 -23.42 7.87 -16.45
CA LEU A 213 -22.12 7.31 -16.07
C LEU A 213 -21.82 6.19 -17.07
N SER A 214 -21.00 6.49 -18.08
CA SER A 214 -20.78 5.63 -19.24
C SER A 214 -19.84 4.48 -18.93
N ALA A 215 -20.19 3.30 -19.43
CA ALA A 215 -19.30 2.15 -19.50
C ALA A 215 -18.37 2.19 -20.72
N GLN A 216 -17.24 1.49 -20.62
CA GLN A 216 -16.30 1.19 -21.69
C GLN A 216 -15.75 2.42 -22.43
N GLU A 217 -15.36 3.46 -21.69
CA GLU A 217 -14.57 4.57 -22.23
C GLU A 217 -13.29 4.04 -22.89
N GLY A 218 -12.61 3.09 -22.24
CA GLY A 218 -11.33 2.53 -22.70
C GLY A 218 -11.41 1.80 -24.06
N PHE A 219 -12.62 1.49 -24.54
CA PHE A 219 -12.89 0.93 -25.88
C PHE A 219 -13.46 1.94 -26.88
N GLY A 220 -13.43 3.23 -26.55
CA GLY A 220 -13.92 4.34 -27.37
C GLY A 220 -15.39 4.67 -27.11
N TRP A 221 -15.78 4.81 -25.83
CA TRP A 221 -17.12 5.24 -25.40
C TRP A 221 -18.24 4.31 -25.90
N VAL A 222 -18.06 2.98 -25.78
CA VAL A 222 -19.02 1.99 -26.30
C VAL A 222 -20.34 2.07 -25.54
N GLY A 223 -20.32 2.25 -24.22
CA GLY A 223 -21.51 2.42 -23.39
C GLY A 223 -22.34 3.63 -23.82
N LEU A 224 -21.74 4.82 -23.83
CA LEU A 224 -22.38 6.05 -24.31
C LEU A 224 -22.88 5.93 -25.76
N SER A 225 -22.09 5.32 -26.64
CA SER A 225 -22.50 5.04 -28.04
C SER A 225 -23.78 4.21 -28.09
N SER A 226 -23.87 3.12 -27.32
CA SER A 226 -25.09 2.31 -27.29
C SER A 226 -26.27 3.07 -26.70
N TYR A 227 -26.03 3.88 -25.68
CA TYR A 227 -27.09 4.66 -25.03
C TYR A 227 -27.71 5.66 -26.00
N ILE A 228 -26.88 6.45 -26.70
CA ILE A 228 -27.33 7.41 -27.73
C ILE A 228 -28.10 6.69 -28.84
N ALA A 229 -27.55 5.58 -29.36
CA ALA A 229 -28.16 4.85 -30.47
C ALA A 229 -29.57 4.30 -30.17
N ARG A 230 -29.88 4.02 -28.89
CA ARG A 230 -31.16 3.43 -28.46
C ARG A 230 -32.21 4.46 -28.06
N ASN A 231 -31.81 5.66 -27.65
CA ASN A 231 -32.70 6.64 -27.03
C ASN A 231 -33.10 7.81 -27.96
N GLY A 232 -32.84 7.67 -29.27
CA GLY A 232 -33.33 8.59 -30.30
C GLY A 232 -32.42 9.79 -30.57
N ALA A 233 -33.00 10.86 -31.08
CA ALA A 233 -32.28 12.10 -31.37
C ALA A 233 -32.09 12.93 -30.10
N PHE A 234 -30.94 13.58 -30.01
CA PHE A 234 -30.56 14.51 -28.94
C PHE A 234 -30.13 15.83 -29.55
N ASP A 235 -30.43 16.92 -28.86
CA ASP A 235 -30.09 18.27 -29.30
C ASP A 235 -28.65 18.63 -28.90
N GLU A 236 -28.20 18.18 -27.72
CA GLU A 236 -26.87 18.51 -27.18
C GLU A 236 -26.24 17.33 -26.42
N LEU A 237 -24.91 17.26 -26.47
CA LEU A 237 -24.10 16.32 -25.70
C LEU A 237 -22.98 17.07 -24.99
N THR A 238 -22.89 16.89 -23.67
CA THR A 238 -21.79 17.38 -22.84
C THR A 238 -21.06 16.19 -22.24
N ILE A 239 -19.74 16.14 -22.38
CA ILE A 239 -18.87 15.11 -21.82
C ILE A 239 -17.92 15.75 -20.82
N LEU A 240 -18.04 15.33 -19.57
CA LEU A 240 -17.04 15.53 -18.53
C LEU A 240 -15.96 14.48 -18.76
N ALA A 241 -14.93 14.92 -19.46
CA ALA A 241 -13.89 14.09 -20.02
C ALA A 241 -12.84 13.68 -18.98
N PRO A 242 -12.02 12.67 -19.28
CA PRO A 242 -10.82 12.39 -18.50
C PRO A 242 -9.92 13.61 -18.36
N GLY A 243 -9.20 13.68 -17.24
CA GLY A 243 -8.27 14.77 -16.96
C GLY A 243 -7.15 14.88 -18.00
N SER A 244 -6.66 16.09 -18.19
CA SER A 244 -5.56 16.41 -19.10
C SER A 244 -4.53 17.33 -18.44
N THR A 245 -3.33 17.41 -19.02
CA THR A 245 -2.26 18.28 -18.53
C THR A 245 -2.66 19.75 -18.46
N ASP A 246 -3.51 20.19 -19.37
CA ASP A 246 -4.11 21.52 -19.39
C ASP A 246 -5.63 21.38 -19.30
N ARG A 247 -6.28 22.35 -18.66
CA ARG A 247 -7.74 22.48 -18.70
C ARG A 247 -8.24 22.65 -20.14
N MET A 248 -9.28 21.91 -20.53
CA MET A 248 -9.93 22.05 -21.84
C MET A 248 -11.43 22.31 -21.70
N GLU A 249 -11.91 23.42 -22.29
CA GLU A 249 -13.33 23.76 -22.43
C GLU A 249 -13.62 24.10 -23.89
N GLY A 250 -14.51 23.37 -24.55
CA GLY A 250 -14.95 23.73 -25.90
C GLY A 250 -15.64 22.64 -26.68
N GLU A 251 -16.08 22.98 -27.88
CA GLU A 251 -16.78 22.05 -28.77
C GLU A 251 -15.79 21.11 -29.45
N ARG A 252 -16.04 19.81 -29.36
CA ARG A 252 -15.30 18.78 -30.10
C ARG A 252 -16.17 18.26 -31.22
N ALA A 253 -15.74 18.46 -32.47
CA ALA A 253 -16.48 17.97 -33.64
C ALA A 253 -16.62 16.43 -33.62
N ALA A 254 -17.76 15.92 -34.11
CA ALA A 254 -18.10 14.50 -34.14
C ALA A 254 -17.02 13.63 -34.82
N GLU A 255 -16.30 14.17 -35.79
CA GLU A 255 -15.19 13.49 -36.48
C GLU A 255 -14.00 13.14 -35.57
N ASN A 256 -13.85 13.82 -34.44
CA ASN A 256 -12.78 13.58 -33.48
C ASN A 256 -13.14 12.53 -32.42
N PHE A 257 -14.29 11.85 -32.55
CA PHE A 257 -14.78 10.84 -31.60
C PHE A 257 -14.54 9.39 -32.02
N GLY A 258 -13.82 9.14 -33.12
CA GLY A 258 -13.44 7.78 -33.54
C GLY A 258 -14.64 6.83 -33.66
N ARG A 259 -14.74 5.83 -32.77
CA ARG A 259 -15.83 4.84 -32.78
C ARG A 259 -17.21 5.41 -32.48
N LEU A 260 -17.30 6.51 -31.73
CA LEU A 260 -18.56 7.17 -31.39
C LEU A 260 -19.07 8.08 -32.54
N GLN A 261 -18.20 8.48 -33.48
CA GLN A 261 -18.54 9.38 -34.60
C GLN A 261 -19.80 8.96 -35.39
N PRO A 262 -19.95 7.71 -35.87
CA PRO A 262 -21.10 7.33 -36.70
C PRO A 262 -22.42 7.42 -35.92
N VAL A 263 -22.36 7.21 -34.61
CA VAL A 263 -23.53 7.26 -33.72
C VAL A 263 -23.96 8.71 -33.49
N LEU A 264 -23.02 9.62 -33.24
CA LEU A 264 -23.31 11.06 -33.09
C LEU A 264 -24.02 11.60 -34.33
N ARG A 265 -23.44 11.34 -35.51
CA ARG A 265 -24.05 11.77 -36.79
C ARG A 265 -25.44 11.19 -37.01
N ARG A 266 -25.67 9.93 -36.63
CA ARG A 266 -26.99 9.30 -36.73
C ARG A 266 -28.00 9.93 -35.75
N ALA A 267 -27.55 10.38 -34.58
CA ALA A 267 -28.38 11.01 -33.57
C ALA A 267 -28.64 12.50 -33.84
N GLY A 268 -28.04 13.08 -34.89
CA GLY A 268 -28.16 14.50 -35.22
C GLY A 268 -27.17 15.41 -34.48
N LEU A 269 -26.15 14.83 -33.83
CA LEU A 269 -25.14 15.57 -33.09
C LEU A 269 -23.91 15.82 -33.98
N ASP A 270 -23.58 17.09 -34.22
CA ASP A 270 -22.39 17.51 -34.97
C ASP A 270 -21.11 17.51 -34.11
N GLY A 271 -21.25 17.38 -32.79
CA GLY A 271 -20.16 17.39 -31.83
C GLY A 271 -20.64 17.12 -30.40
N ALA A 272 -19.77 17.46 -29.46
CA ALA A 272 -20.09 17.51 -28.04
C ALA A 272 -19.27 18.62 -27.36
N THR A 273 -19.87 19.27 -26.36
CA THR A 273 -19.15 20.09 -25.39
C THR A 273 -18.21 19.18 -24.61
N TRP A 274 -16.91 19.48 -24.66
CA TRP A 274 -15.85 18.72 -24.02
C TRP A 274 -15.30 19.51 -22.84
N LEU A 275 -15.44 18.96 -21.62
CA LEU A 275 -14.99 19.55 -20.37
C LEU A 275 -13.93 18.62 -19.74
N ALA A 276 -12.65 18.90 -19.94
CA ALA A 276 -11.56 18.14 -19.33
C ALA A 276 -10.90 18.99 -18.22
N PRO A 277 -10.92 18.54 -16.95
CA PRO A 277 -10.22 19.24 -15.87
C PRO A 277 -8.69 19.12 -16.06
N GLU A 278 -7.98 20.15 -15.62
CA GLU A 278 -6.53 20.04 -15.47
C GLU A 278 -6.20 19.04 -14.36
N VAL A 279 -5.24 18.15 -14.61
CA VAL A 279 -4.77 17.19 -13.62
C VAL A 279 -3.25 17.08 -13.66
N LYS A 280 -2.65 16.79 -12.49
CA LYS A 280 -1.24 16.43 -12.37
C LYS A 280 -1.08 14.95 -12.66
N SER A 281 -0.06 14.61 -13.47
CA SER A 281 0.26 13.25 -13.91
C SER A 281 -0.91 12.49 -14.54
N PRO A 282 -1.50 12.97 -15.67
CA PRO A 282 -2.65 12.35 -16.30
C PRO A 282 -2.43 10.85 -16.61
N GLY A 283 -3.38 10.01 -16.20
CA GLY A 283 -3.33 8.57 -16.39
C GLY A 283 -2.37 7.80 -15.47
N ALA A 284 -1.67 8.46 -14.54
CA ALA A 284 -0.92 7.80 -13.48
C ALA A 284 -1.87 7.10 -12.48
N HIS A 285 -1.31 6.23 -11.63
CA HIS A 285 -2.08 5.62 -10.54
C HIS A 285 -2.55 6.62 -9.50
N MET A 286 -1.76 7.66 -9.25
CA MET A 286 -2.11 8.79 -8.41
C MET A 286 -2.17 10.08 -9.25
N GLU A 287 -3.07 10.10 -10.24
CA GLU A 287 -3.48 11.34 -10.91
C GLU A 287 -4.12 12.27 -9.87
N VAL A 288 -3.81 13.57 -9.90
CA VAL A 288 -4.30 14.54 -8.91
C VAL A 288 -5.17 15.59 -9.58
N VAL A 289 -6.36 15.83 -9.02
CA VAL A 289 -7.25 16.93 -9.43
C VAL A 289 -7.46 17.87 -8.25
N ASP A 290 -7.12 19.14 -8.46
CA ASP A 290 -7.23 20.18 -7.45
C ASP A 290 -8.70 20.62 -7.28
N GLU A 291 -9.06 21.09 -6.08
CA GLU A 291 -10.41 21.55 -5.74
C GLU A 291 -10.93 22.61 -6.71
N ALA A 292 -10.04 23.52 -7.13
CA ALA A 292 -10.36 24.58 -8.09
C ALA A 292 -10.81 24.03 -9.44
N GLU A 293 -10.26 22.89 -9.88
CA GLU A 293 -10.67 22.23 -11.13
C GLU A 293 -12.01 21.53 -10.96
N VAL A 294 -12.27 20.92 -9.81
CA VAL A 294 -13.59 20.32 -9.50
C VAL A 294 -14.67 21.41 -9.44
N ALA A 295 -14.37 22.55 -8.82
CA ALA A 295 -15.25 23.72 -8.73
C ALA A 295 -15.55 24.30 -10.12
N TRP A 296 -14.53 24.41 -10.98
CA TRP A 296 -14.73 24.83 -12.38
C TRP A 296 -15.61 23.82 -13.14
N LEU A 297 -15.34 22.52 -12.98
CA LEU A 297 -16.03 21.47 -13.72
C LEU A 297 -17.54 21.45 -13.42
N VAL A 298 -17.93 21.56 -12.14
CA VAL A 298 -19.35 21.63 -11.76
C VAL A 298 -20.00 22.92 -12.25
N GLN A 299 -19.31 24.06 -12.23
CA GLN A 299 -19.85 25.31 -12.77
C GLN A 299 -20.04 25.23 -14.29
N ALA A 300 -19.10 24.61 -15.02
CA ALA A 300 -19.21 24.42 -16.47
C ALA A 300 -20.36 23.48 -16.84
N ALA A 301 -20.51 22.36 -16.12
CA ALA A 301 -21.60 21.42 -16.33
C ALA A 301 -22.98 21.99 -15.92
N ALA A 302 -23.04 22.81 -14.85
CA ALA A 302 -24.25 23.54 -14.46
C ALA A 302 -24.70 24.52 -15.56
N ARG A 303 -23.75 25.26 -16.18
CA ARG A 303 -24.06 26.13 -17.33
C ARG A 303 -24.63 25.36 -18.51
N ALA A 304 -24.06 24.21 -18.84
CA ALA A 304 -24.53 23.36 -19.94
C ALA A 304 -25.95 22.78 -19.69
N THR A 305 -26.31 22.55 -18.44
CA THR A 305 -27.60 21.97 -18.06
C THR A 305 -28.68 23.00 -17.72
N ALA A 306 -28.30 24.24 -17.43
CA ALA A 306 -29.16 25.26 -16.83
C ALA A 306 -29.76 24.83 -15.47
N ILE A 307 -29.13 23.86 -14.80
CA ILE A 307 -29.47 23.46 -13.43
C ILE A 307 -28.71 24.40 -12.47
N PRO A 308 -29.32 24.80 -11.33
CA PRO A 308 -28.61 25.54 -10.29
C PRO A 308 -27.33 24.82 -9.84
N VAL A 309 -26.37 25.58 -9.31
CA VAL A 309 -25.11 24.97 -8.87
C VAL A 309 -25.37 24.05 -7.68
N VAL A 310 -24.65 22.92 -7.65
CA VAL A 310 -24.80 21.83 -6.68
C VAL A 310 -24.43 22.33 -5.27
N GLU A 311 -25.36 22.31 -4.32
CA GLU A 311 -25.02 22.57 -2.91
C GLU A 311 -24.73 21.28 -2.13
N GLU A 312 -25.38 20.17 -2.49
CA GLU A 312 -25.21 18.85 -1.87
C GLU A 312 -24.50 17.86 -2.81
N TRP A 313 -23.35 17.34 -2.38
CA TRP A 313 -22.55 16.40 -3.17
C TRP A 313 -22.97 14.94 -2.93
N VAL A 314 -23.07 14.16 -4.01
CA VAL A 314 -23.37 12.74 -3.94
C VAL A 314 -22.11 11.95 -3.68
N SER A 315 -22.07 11.15 -2.61
CA SER A 315 -21.00 10.19 -2.35
C SER A 315 -21.27 8.84 -3.04
N ALA A 316 -20.22 8.22 -3.56
CA ALA A 316 -20.26 6.84 -4.01
C ALA A 316 -20.16 5.86 -2.83
N PRO A 317 -20.75 4.65 -2.93
CA PRO A 317 -20.56 3.61 -1.93
C PRO A 317 -19.08 3.18 -1.87
N PRO A 318 -18.60 2.72 -0.69
CA PRO A 318 -17.23 2.24 -0.56
C PRO A 318 -16.98 1.04 -1.48
N PRO A 319 -15.71 0.69 -1.77
CA PRO A 319 -15.39 -0.55 -2.50
C PRO A 319 -16.02 -1.79 -1.85
N ALA A 320 -16.08 -2.90 -2.58
CA ALA A 320 -16.43 -4.18 -1.97
C ALA A 320 -15.30 -4.61 -1.01
N GLY A 321 -15.67 -5.13 0.16
CA GLY A 321 -14.71 -5.73 1.07
C GLY A 321 -14.01 -6.93 0.43
N LEU A 322 -12.75 -7.14 0.78
CA LEU A 322 -12.00 -8.32 0.35
C LEU A 322 -12.68 -9.57 0.88
N ARG A 323 -12.65 -10.64 0.08
CA ARG A 323 -13.13 -11.95 0.51
C ARG A 323 -12.10 -12.59 1.42
N ASP A 324 -12.44 -12.65 2.69
CA ASP A 324 -11.67 -13.36 3.68
C ASP A 324 -11.94 -14.87 3.61
N GLY A 325 -10.88 -15.67 3.74
CA GLY A 325 -10.99 -17.12 3.89
C GLY A 325 -11.59 -17.51 5.25
N HIS A 326 -11.92 -18.79 5.43
CA HIS A 326 -12.12 -19.34 6.77
C HIS A 326 -10.75 -19.67 7.37
N PHE A 327 -10.42 -19.01 8.47
CA PHE A 327 -9.14 -19.16 9.15
C PHE A 327 -9.30 -19.87 10.50
N VAL A 328 -8.30 -20.66 10.89
CA VAL A 328 -8.24 -21.20 12.25
C VAL A 328 -7.87 -20.08 13.24
N THR A 329 -8.37 -20.18 14.47
CA THR A 329 -8.28 -19.11 15.49
C THR A 329 -6.87 -18.60 15.71
N GLU A 330 -5.88 -19.48 15.84
CA GLU A 330 -4.50 -19.09 16.09
C GLU A 330 -3.89 -18.23 14.97
N LEU A 331 -4.23 -18.48 13.71
CA LEU A 331 -3.78 -17.64 12.60
C LEU A 331 -4.49 -16.29 12.57
N ASN A 332 -5.71 -16.19 13.12
CA ASN A 332 -6.38 -14.89 13.31
C ASN A 332 -5.65 -14.06 14.36
N GLU A 333 -5.39 -14.64 15.54
CA GLU A 333 -4.72 -13.95 16.65
C GLU A 333 -3.31 -13.47 16.24
N MET A 334 -2.55 -14.33 15.54
CA MET A 334 -1.24 -13.94 15.01
C MET A 334 -1.35 -12.82 13.96
N ALA A 335 -2.33 -12.90 13.06
CA ALA A 335 -2.55 -11.85 12.07
C ALA A 335 -2.99 -10.52 12.68
N GLU A 336 -3.78 -10.54 13.76
CA GLU A 336 -4.22 -9.33 14.47
C GLU A 336 -3.03 -8.57 15.08
N VAL A 337 -2.15 -9.26 15.82
CA VAL A 337 -0.93 -8.64 16.38
C VAL A 337 -0.01 -8.15 15.26
N LEU A 338 0.13 -8.93 14.19
CA LEU A 338 0.94 -8.53 13.04
C LEU A 338 0.36 -7.29 12.35
N THR A 339 -0.96 -7.23 12.11
CA THR A 339 -1.66 -6.06 11.54
C THR A 339 -1.41 -4.81 12.37
N ASP A 340 -1.59 -4.89 13.69
CA ASP A 340 -1.34 -3.76 14.59
C ASP A 340 0.10 -3.24 14.47
N LEU A 341 1.09 -4.12 14.33
CA LEU A 341 2.50 -3.75 14.21
C LEU A 341 2.86 -3.23 12.81
N VAL A 342 2.38 -3.86 11.74
CA VAL A 342 2.72 -3.45 10.36
C VAL A 342 2.05 -2.14 9.98
N GLU A 343 0.95 -1.73 10.61
CA GLU A 343 0.27 -0.46 10.29
C GLU A 343 0.86 0.73 11.05
N LEU A 344 1.73 0.50 12.05
CA LEU A 344 2.52 1.55 12.68
C LEU A 344 3.68 1.98 11.78
N TYR A 345 3.99 3.27 11.77
CA TYR A 345 5.08 3.84 10.96
C TYR A 345 6.32 4.09 11.83
N GLY A 346 7.48 3.64 11.38
CA GLY A 346 8.72 3.86 12.09
C GLY A 346 9.95 3.61 11.23
N VAL A 347 10.31 4.57 10.37
CA VAL A 347 11.59 4.50 9.65
C VAL A 347 12.77 4.70 10.62
N PRO A 348 14.04 4.33 10.26
CA PRO A 348 15.20 4.56 11.10
C PRO A 348 15.22 5.98 11.66
N GLY A 349 15.17 6.14 12.99
CA GLY A 349 15.09 7.46 13.63
C GLY A 349 13.74 7.81 14.24
N HIS A 350 12.69 7.08 13.88
CA HIS A 350 11.29 7.42 14.13
C HIS A 350 10.44 6.25 14.67
N GLU A 351 11.08 5.24 15.28
CA GLU A 351 10.47 3.97 15.71
C GLU A 351 9.61 4.08 16.98
N TRP A 352 9.32 5.30 17.44
CA TRP A 352 8.69 5.54 18.74
C TRP A 352 7.30 4.89 18.87
N ALA A 353 6.52 4.85 17.79
CA ALA A 353 5.18 4.27 17.79
C ALA A 353 5.25 2.75 17.94
N VAL A 354 6.16 2.11 17.20
CA VAL A 354 6.41 0.66 17.26
C VAL A 354 6.95 0.28 18.65
N ARG A 355 7.94 1.03 19.15
CA ARG A 355 8.50 0.84 20.51
C ARG A 355 7.41 0.90 21.57
N ARG A 356 6.53 1.90 21.50
CA ARG A 356 5.43 2.05 22.43
C ARG A 356 4.49 0.85 22.39
N TYR A 357 4.08 0.43 21.19
CA TYR A 357 3.22 -0.74 21.04
C TYR A 357 3.82 -1.98 21.69
N VAL A 358 5.12 -2.25 21.46
CA VAL A 358 5.82 -3.37 22.11
C VAL A 358 5.73 -3.25 23.63
N LEU A 359 6.09 -2.11 24.21
CA LEU A 359 6.06 -1.89 25.67
C LEU A 359 4.66 -2.03 26.28
N ASP A 360 3.64 -1.49 25.61
CA ASP A 360 2.25 -1.52 26.05
C ASP A 360 1.70 -2.96 26.01
N ASN A 361 2.19 -3.80 25.11
CA ASN A 361 1.77 -5.20 24.95
C ASN A 361 2.67 -6.24 25.64
N LEU A 362 3.71 -5.82 26.37
CA LEU A 362 4.48 -6.72 27.23
C LEU A 362 3.62 -7.24 28.39
N PRO A 363 3.77 -8.52 28.80
CA PRO A 363 3.14 -9.01 30.04
C PRO A 363 3.70 -8.26 31.25
N ASP A 364 2.93 -8.17 32.34
CA ASP A 364 3.26 -7.31 33.49
C ASP A 364 4.67 -7.57 34.04
N TRP A 365 5.06 -8.84 34.19
CA TRP A 365 6.39 -9.22 34.67
C TRP A 365 7.52 -8.69 33.78
N ALA A 366 7.29 -8.64 32.47
CA ALA A 366 8.26 -8.19 31.47
C ALA A 366 8.27 -6.67 31.42
N ARG A 367 7.10 -6.02 31.46
CA ARG A 367 6.95 -4.56 31.47
C ARG A 367 7.66 -3.92 32.66
N GLU A 368 7.56 -4.53 33.85
CA GLU A 368 8.28 -4.07 35.06
C GLU A 368 9.81 -4.14 34.94
N ARG A 369 10.32 -5.04 34.08
CA ARG A 369 11.75 -5.29 33.85
C ARG A 369 12.27 -4.64 32.57
N ALA A 370 11.40 -4.10 31.73
CA ALA A 370 11.76 -3.53 30.45
C ALA A 370 12.64 -2.29 30.63
N VAL A 371 13.69 -2.22 29.82
CA VAL A 371 14.64 -1.11 29.79
C VAL A 371 14.65 -0.50 28.40
N VAL A 372 14.74 0.83 28.35
CA VAL A 372 14.93 1.60 27.11
C VAL A 372 16.21 2.43 27.24
N ASP A 373 17.11 2.35 26.26
CA ASP A 373 18.30 3.21 26.19
C ASP A 373 18.02 4.54 25.45
N ASP A 374 19.00 5.47 25.41
CA ASP A 374 18.75 6.80 24.83
C ASP A 374 18.58 6.79 23.31
N ILE A 375 19.04 5.74 22.61
CA ILE A 375 18.79 5.57 21.18
C ILE A 375 17.48 4.81 20.92
N GLY A 376 16.81 4.30 21.96
CA GLY A 376 15.47 3.73 21.87
C GLY A 376 15.41 2.23 21.66
N ASN A 377 16.52 1.49 21.86
CA ASN A 377 16.46 0.04 21.95
C ASN A 377 15.65 -0.37 23.18
N ILE A 378 14.98 -1.52 23.10
CA ILE A 378 14.23 -2.10 24.22
C ILE A 378 14.88 -3.44 24.58
N TRP A 379 14.98 -3.76 25.87
CA TRP A 379 15.22 -5.15 26.26
C TRP A 379 14.57 -5.52 27.60
N VAL A 380 14.27 -6.82 27.74
CA VAL A 380 13.77 -7.46 28.95
C VAL A 380 14.69 -8.63 29.29
N ALA A 381 15.23 -8.66 30.51
CA ALA A 381 16.05 -9.77 30.99
C ALA A 381 15.29 -10.63 32.03
N ALA A 382 15.36 -11.96 31.90
CA ALA A 382 14.74 -12.92 32.81
C ALA A 382 15.59 -14.18 32.99
N GLY A 383 15.27 -14.97 34.02
CA GLY A 383 15.97 -16.21 34.36
C GLY A 383 17.25 -16.02 35.19
N PRO A 384 17.90 -17.13 35.61
CA PRO A 384 19.11 -17.11 36.44
C PRO A 384 20.32 -16.51 35.70
N ASP A 385 21.14 -15.67 36.36
CA ASP A 385 22.29 -14.97 35.76
C ASP A 385 23.48 -15.91 35.40
N ARG A 386 23.30 -16.71 34.33
CA ARG A 386 24.29 -17.61 33.74
C ARG A 386 23.96 -17.88 32.27
N ASP A 387 24.95 -18.26 31.47
CA ASP A 387 24.79 -18.71 30.06
C ASP A 387 23.87 -17.82 29.21
N THR A 388 24.05 -16.50 29.31
CA THR A 388 23.15 -15.50 28.70
C THR A 388 22.85 -15.77 27.23
N THR A 389 21.58 -15.91 26.90
CA THR A 389 21.06 -16.02 25.52
C THR A 389 20.33 -14.73 25.18
N VAL A 390 20.59 -14.20 23.99
CA VAL A 390 19.90 -13.00 23.48
C VAL A 390 19.03 -13.39 22.29
N PHE A 391 17.78 -12.93 22.26
CA PHE A 391 16.90 -12.93 21.09
C PHE A 391 16.67 -11.48 20.69
N MET A 392 16.83 -11.16 19.40
CA MET A 392 16.80 -9.78 18.94
C MET A 392 16.06 -9.66 17.61
N ALA A 393 15.06 -8.78 17.56
CA ALA A 393 14.37 -8.32 16.36
C ALA A 393 14.61 -6.80 16.20
N HIS A 394 14.27 -6.22 15.05
CA HIS A 394 14.37 -4.77 14.84
C HIS A 394 13.00 -4.09 14.71
N LEU A 395 12.91 -2.82 15.13
CA LEU A 395 11.66 -2.05 15.15
C LEU A 395 11.45 -1.23 13.88
N ASP A 396 12.54 -0.83 13.23
CA ASP A 396 12.51 0.06 12.09
C ASP A 396 11.95 -0.61 10.83
N GLU A 397 11.65 0.22 9.84
CA GLU A 397 11.27 -0.22 8.50
C GLU A 397 11.91 0.70 7.45
N VAL A 398 12.14 0.20 6.24
CA VAL A 398 12.66 1.05 5.16
C VAL A 398 11.69 2.19 4.81
N GLY A 399 12.21 3.34 4.39
CA GLY A 399 11.39 4.48 4.01
C GLY A 399 12.22 5.71 3.62
N TYR A 400 11.67 6.89 3.90
CA TYR A 400 12.25 8.15 3.48
C TYR A 400 12.28 9.19 4.59
N GLU A 401 13.15 10.18 4.45
CA GLU A 401 13.16 11.40 5.24
C GLU A 401 13.18 12.64 4.34
N VAL A 402 12.64 13.75 4.85
CA VAL A 402 12.72 15.05 4.19
C VAL A 402 14.17 15.53 4.11
N GLU A 403 14.71 15.67 2.90
CA GLU A 403 16.03 16.27 2.66
C GLU A 403 15.96 17.76 2.38
N ALA A 404 14.99 18.17 1.54
CA ALA A 404 14.81 19.56 1.15
C ALA A 404 13.35 19.86 0.84
N ILE A 405 12.96 21.11 1.06
CA ILE A 405 11.61 21.62 0.75
C ILE A 405 11.77 22.74 -0.26
N SER A 406 11.20 22.57 -1.45
CA SER A 406 11.22 23.55 -2.52
C SER A 406 10.15 24.64 -2.31
N PRO A 407 10.28 25.84 -2.91
CA PRO A 407 9.30 26.91 -2.77
C PRO A 407 7.89 26.54 -3.22
N ASP A 408 7.77 25.71 -4.26
CA ASP A 408 6.52 25.16 -4.78
C ASP A 408 5.91 24.07 -3.88
N GLY A 409 6.60 23.70 -2.81
CA GLY A 409 6.19 22.66 -1.86
C GLY A 409 6.54 21.24 -2.26
N THR A 410 7.24 21.05 -3.38
CA THR A 410 7.83 19.74 -3.70
C THR A 410 8.92 19.42 -2.70
N VAL A 411 8.85 18.24 -2.09
CA VAL A 411 9.78 17.76 -1.08
C VAL A 411 10.72 16.72 -1.69
N THR A 412 12.03 16.96 -1.61
CA THR A 412 13.05 15.96 -1.97
C THR A 412 13.28 15.03 -0.80
N LEU A 413 13.36 13.73 -1.09
CA LEU A 413 13.44 12.68 -0.09
C LEU A 413 14.78 11.96 -0.12
N GLY A 414 15.29 11.67 1.07
CA GLY A 414 16.46 10.85 1.30
C GLY A 414 16.05 9.46 1.73
N ARG A 415 16.61 8.43 1.09
CA ARG A 415 16.29 7.04 1.42
C ARG A 415 16.89 6.64 2.76
N ARG A 416 16.09 5.93 3.58
CA ARG A 416 16.51 5.23 4.80
C ARG A 416 16.30 3.73 4.60
N GLY A 417 17.39 2.96 4.67
CA GLY A 417 17.39 1.52 4.38
C GLY A 417 17.41 1.16 2.88
N GLY A 418 17.14 -0.10 2.59
CA GLY A 418 17.16 -0.70 1.25
C GLY A 418 15.91 -0.46 0.39
N ALA A 419 15.12 0.60 0.65
CA ALA A 419 13.86 0.85 -0.05
C ALA A 419 14.03 0.89 -1.59
N VAL A 420 13.04 0.31 -2.27
CA VAL A 420 13.10 0.06 -3.71
C VAL A 420 12.49 1.22 -4.46
N SER A 421 13.35 2.02 -5.08
CA SER A 421 12.97 3.32 -5.64
C SER A 421 11.91 3.24 -6.74
N SER A 422 11.97 2.24 -7.63
CA SER A 422 11.03 2.11 -8.76
C SER A 422 9.56 1.90 -8.35
N ALA A 423 9.31 1.46 -7.11
CA ALA A 423 8.00 1.06 -6.64
C ALA A 423 7.18 2.19 -5.98
N TRP A 424 7.77 3.38 -5.77
CA TRP A 424 7.13 4.47 -5.02
C TRP A 424 6.60 5.61 -5.87
N GLU A 425 7.10 5.81 -7.09
CA GLU A 425 6.57 6.86 -7.97
C GLU A 425 5.08 6.63 -8.28
N GLY A 426 4.29 7.70 -8.21
CA GLY A 426 2.85 7.61 -8.47
C GLY A 426 2.10 6.77 -7.44
N GLN A 427 2.58 6.75 -6.20
CA GLN A 427 1.93 6.12 -5.04
C GLN A 427 1.54 7.18 -4.00
N THR A 428 0.76 6.77 -3.00
CA THR A 428 0.40 7.60 -1.85
C THR A 428 1.63 7.97 -1.02
N ALA A 429 1.70 9.19 -0.48
CA ALA A 429 2.74 9.62 0.44
C ALA A 429 2.14 10.14 1.75
N LEU A 430 2.78 9.84 2.88
CA LEU A 430 2.43 10.26 4.22
C LEU A 430 3.64 10.92 4.87
N LEU A 431 3.50 12.18 5.28
CA LEU A 431 4.51 12.89 6.05
C LEU A 431 4.09 12.92 7.52
N HIS A 432 4.92 12.33 8.38
CA HIS A 432 4.55 12.12 9.78
C HIS A 432 5.15 13.20 10.68
N PHE A 433 4.40 13.56 11.72
CA PHE A 433 4.86 14.47 12.76
C PHE A 433 5.27 13.68 13.99
N ASP A 434 6.54 13.75 14.36
CA ASP A 434 6.99 13.17 15.63
C ASP A 434 6.37 13.88 16.83
N PRO A 435 6.14 13.17 17.95
CA PRO A 435 5.71 13.77 19.19
C PRO A 435 6.70 14.85 19.66
N PRO A 436 6.23 15.93 20.31
CA PRO A 436 7.12 16.88 20.98
C PRO A 436 8.04 16.16 21.98
N GLY A 437 9.35 16.34 21.84
CA GLY A 437 10.33 15.70 22.72
C GLY A 437 10.56 14.22 22.46
N ALA A 438 9.94 13.63 21.43
CA ALA A 438 10.39 12.33 20.93
C ALA A 438 11.88 12.46 20.56
N PRO A 439 12.76 11.58 21.07
CA PRO A 439 14.14 11.59 20.66
C PRO A 439 14.17 11.31 19.15
N SER A 440 14.44 12.34 18.36
CA SER A 440 14.86 12.15 16.97
C SER A 440 16.24 11.52 17.05
N THR A 441 16.28 10.19 16.91
CA THR A 441 17.52 9.41 16.92
C THR A 441 18.23 9.50 15.58
N ALA A 442 17.77 10.38 14.68
CA ALA A 442 18.38 10.75 13.39
C ALA A 442 19.88 11.09 13.47
N ARG A 443 20.44 11.29 14.66
CA ARG A 443 21.88 11.38 14.94
C ARG A 443 22.32 10.41 16.05
N ALA A 444 22.07 9.11 15.87
CA ALA A 444 22.47 8.08 16.83
C ALA A 444 23.99 7.99 17.05
N GLU A 445 24.82 8.50 16.13
CA GLU A 445 26.27 8.55 16.30
C GLU A 445 26.68 9.44 17.49
N GLY A 446 27.24 8.81 18.53
CA GLY A 446 27.78 9.50 19.71
C GLY A 446 26.77 9.74 20.84
N MET A 447 25.54 9.24 20.75
CA MET A 447 24.58 9.26 21.86
C MET A 447 25.00 8.32 23.01
N ASP A 448 24.73 8.74 24.24
CA ASP A 448 24.98 7.94 25.46
C ASP A 448 24.07 6.71 25.45
N THR A 449 24.62 5.50 25.52
CA THR A 449 23.82 4.25 25.47
C THR A 449 23.57 3.68 26.88
N SER A 450 23.78 4.51 27.90
CA SER A 450 23.50 4.16 29.28
C SER A 450 21.98 4.04 29.51
N PRO A 451 21.50 3.08 30.33
CA PRO A 451 20.09 2.95 30.65
C PRO A 451 19.61 4.19 31.40
N ARG A 452 18.63 4.92 30.88
CA ARG A 452 18.11 6.12 31.55
C ARG A 452 16.63 6.04 31.92
N TRP A 453 15.83 5.27 31.18
CA TRP A 453 14.37 5.33 31.30
C TRP A 453 13.78 3.98 31.71
N LYS A 454 12.87 4.01 32.69
CA LYS A 454 11.94 2.90 32.95
C LYS A 454 10.76 3.04 32.00
N ALA A 455 10.20 1.94 31.50
CA ALA A 455 9.12 1.94 30.49
C ALA A 455 7.96 2.94 30.75
N HIS A 456 7.62 3.18 32.03
CA HIS A 456 6.54 4.10 32.44
C HIS A 456 6.82 5.60 32.24
N SER A 457 7.98 6.03 31.73
CA SER A 457 8.29 7.46 31.51
C SER A 457 8.10 7.95 30.07
N LEU A 458 7.63 7.11 29.15
CA LEU A 458 7.40 7.46 27.75
C LEU A 458 5.92 7.81 27.50
N GLU A 459 5.54 9.07 27.73
CA GLU A 459 4.14 9.53 27.58
C GLU A 459 3.81 10.14 26.19
N ALA A 460 4.78 10.24 25.29
CA ALA A 460 4.61 11.03 24.08
C ALA A 460 3.78 10.28 23.00
N THR A 461 2.55 10.72 22.76
CA THR A 461 1.78 10.45 21.52
C THR A 461 1.97 11.60 20.55
N SER A 462 2.12 11.32 19.25
CA SER A 462 1.86 12.36 18.26
C SER A 462 0.37 12.67 18.28
N SER A 463 0.00 13.94 18.51
CA SER A 463 -1.39 14.39 18.51
C SER A 463 -1.88 14.80 17.12
N ARG A 464 -1.06 14.61 16.08
CA ARG A 464 -1.31 15.14 14.74
C ARG A 464 -1.28 14.01 13.72
N GLU A 465 -2.33 13.95 12.91
CA GLU A 465 -2.39 13.03 11.79
C GLU A 465 -1.30 13.32 10.76
N PRO A 466 -0.76 12.29 10.09
CA PRO A 466 0.19 12.50 8.99
C PRO A 466 -0.43 13.34 7.87
N LEU A 467 0.38 14.22 7.27
CA LEU A 467 -0.04 14.98 6.10
C LEU A 467 -0.06 14.05 4.89
N ARG A 468 -1.20 13.99 4.20
CA ARG A 468 -1.39 13.18 2.99
C ARG A 468 -0.84 13.88 1.76
N GLY A 469 -0.22 13.10 0.88
CA GLY A 469 0.37 13.57 -0.37
C GLY A 469 0.53 12.45 -1.38
N VAL A 470 1.31 12.70 -2.41
CA VAL A 470 1.66 11.73 -3.45
C VAL A 470 3.16 11.75 -3.71
N PHE A 471 3.74 10.60 -3.98
CA PHE A 471 5.06 10.52 -4.58
C PHE A 471 4.97 10.97 -6.03
N VAL A 472 5.74 12.00 -6.38
CA VAL A 472 5.70 12.66 -7.67
C VAL A 472 6.28 11.72 -8.73
N THR A 473 5.51 11.48 -9.79
CA THR A 473 6.02 10.78 -10.98
C THR A 473 6.95 11.68 -11.77
N ARG A 474 8.05 11.15 -12.27
CA ARG A 474 8.86 11.82 -13.30
C ARG A 474 8.14 11.95 -14.65
N ASP A 475 8.61 12.91 -15.43
CA ASP A 475 8.08 13.21 -16.77
C ASP A 475 8.57 12.21 -17.83
N GLU A 476 9.81 11.74 -17.71
CA GLU A 476 10.47 10.84 -18.66
C GLU A 476 10.67 9.44 -18.06
N ALA A 477 10.36 8.41 -18.84
CA ALA A 477 10.33 7.00 -18.42
C ALA A 477 11.24 6.15 -19.31
N ASP A 478 12.48 6.58 -19.47
CA ASP A 478 13.53 5.92 -20.25
C ASP A 478 14.23 4.80 -19.47
N GLU A 479 14.34 4.93 -18.14
CA GLU A 479 14.97 3.94 -17.26
C GLU A 479 14.03 3.49 -16.12
N LYS A 480 14.18 2.25 -15.64
CA LYS A 480 13.39 1.68 -14.53
C LYS A 480 13.52 2.49 -13.24
N ASN A 481 14.74 2.87 -12.88
CA ASN A 481 15.03 3.52 -11.62
C ASN A 481 14.86 5.04 -11.73
N PRO A 482 14.12 5.68 -10.80
CA PRO A 482 13.96 7.12 -10.82
C PRO A 482 15.18 7.89 -10.31
N PRO A 483 15.24 9.21 -10.57
CA PRO A 483 16.06 10.13 -9.78
C PRO A 483 15.63 10.12 -8.29
N PRO A 484 16.32 10.85 -7.40
CA PRO A 484 15.92 10.94 -5.99
C PRO A 484 14.43 11.22 -5.82
N GLU A 485 13.79 10.46 -4.93
CA GLU A 485 12.35 10.47 -4.77
C GLU A 485 11.84 11.85 -4.32
N ARG A 486 10.68 12.22 -4.84
CA ARG A 486 10.01 13.48 -4.50
C ARG A 486 8.58 13.21 -4.08
N ALA A 487 8.07 14.03 -3.16
CA ALA A 487 6.68 13.99 -2.75
C ALA A 487 6.07 15.40 -2.74
N TRP A 488 4.75 15.47 -2.94
CA TRP A 488 3.98 16.70 -2.87
C TRP A 488 2.71 16.50 -2.03
N PHE A 489 2.39 17.48 -1.19
CA PHE A 489 1.38 17.35 -0.13
C PHE A 489 0.23 18.38 -0.24
N GLY A 490 0.02 18.98 -1.42
CA GLY A 490 -1.05 19.95 -1.63
C GLY A 490 -0.71 21.40 -1.27
N LEU A 491 0.46 21.63 -0.65
CA LEU A 491 0.84 22.91 -0.07
C LEU A 491 2.14 23.43 -0.67
N ASP A 492 2.32 24.76 -0.67
CA ASP A 492 3.60 25.38 -1.00
C ASP A 492 4.64 25.24 0.12
N GLY A 493 5.89 25.59 -0.16
CA GLY A 493 6.98 25.43 0.80
C GLY A 493 6.81 26.26 2.07
N ALA A 494 6.22 27.45 1.98
CA ALA A 494 5.99 28.32 3.13
C ALA A 494 4.89 27.79 4.04
N ALA A 495 3.81 27.26 3.46
CA ALA A 495 2.72 26.60 4.16
C ALA A 495 3.22 25.34 4.87
N LEU A 496 4.00 24.48 4.20
CA LEU A 496 4.63 23.31 4.84
C LEU A 496 5.48 23.71 6.05
N GLN A 497 6.33 24.72 5.91
CA GLN A 497 7.16 25.22 7.01
C GLN A 497 6.32 25.79 8.16
N SER A 498 5.21 26.48 7.86
CA SER A 498 4.29 27.00 8.88
C SER A 498 3.60 25.89 9.68
N LEU A 499 3.40 24.72 9.06
CA LEU A 499 2.92 23.52 9.71
C LEU A 499 4.01 22.77 10.49
N GLY A 500 5.25 23.28 10.52
CA GLY A 500 6.36 22.67 11.25
C GLY A 500 7.10 21.59 10.49
N VAL A 501 6.82 21.43 9.18
CA VAL A 501 7.57 20.51 8.31
C VAL A 501 9.01 21.00 8.16
N ARG A 502 9.96 20.10 8.38
CA ARG A 502 11.40 20.37 8.39
C ARG A 502 12.18 19.16 7.90
N THR A 503 13.45 19.37 7.61
CA THR A 503 14.37 18.29 7.23
C THR A 503 14.50 17.24 8.34
N GLY A 504 14.69 15.99 7.96
CA GLY A 504 14.78 14.83 8.86
C GLY A 504 13.44 14.34 9.41
N MET A 505 12.30 14.77 8.85
CA MET A 505 11.00 14.18 9.18
C MET A 505 10.73 12.96 8.28
N GLN A 506 10.15 11.90 8.84
CA GLN A 506 9.87 10.69 8.07
C GLN A 506 8.73 10.88 7.05
N VAL A 507 8.92 10.25 5.90
CA VAL A 507 7.93 10.10 4.83
C VAL A 507 7.81 8.64 4.46
N THR A 508 6.59 8.13 4.37
CA THR A 508 6.27 6.75 3.97
C THR A 508 5.14 6.74 2.94
N SER A 509 4.77 5.58 2.42
CA SER A 509 3.48 5.39 1.76
C SER A 509 2.43 4.94 2.77
N TYR A 510 1.15 5.09 2.42
CA TYR A 510 0.08 4.32 3.04
C TYR A 510 0.39 2.82 2.93
N LYS A 511 0.06 2.09 4.00
CA LYS A 511 0.13 0.63 4.07
C LYS A 511 -1.03 0.07 4.88
N GLU A 512 -1.43 -1.14 4.53
CA GLU A 512 -2.50 -1.92 5.18
C GLU A 512 -2.05 -3.38 5.25
N GLY A 513 -2.32 -4.04 6.37
CA GLY A 513 -2.06 -5.47 6.55
C GLY A 513 -3.20 -6.31 5.98
N LEU A 514 -2.93 -7.10 4.93
CA LEU A 514 -3.97 -7.90 4.28
C LEU A 514 -3.71 -9.39 4.38
N ARG A 515 -4.79 -10.15 4.55
CA ARG A 515 -4.75 -11.59 4.37
C ARG A 515 -4.89 -11.96 2.91
N MET A 516 -4.12 -12.98 2.51
CA MET A 516 -4.07 -13.47 1.15
C MET A 516 -4.20 -15.00 1.15
N GLY A 517 -5.24 -15.50 0.50
CA GLY A 517 -5.59 -16.91 0.56
C GLY A 517 -5.83 -17.40 2.00
N PRO A 518 -5.64 -18.71 2.28
CA PRO A 518 -5.94 -19.29 3.58
C PRO A 518 -4.86 -19.07 4.65
N THR A 519 -3.61 -18.79 4.28
CA THR A 519 -2.48 -18.78 5.23
C THR A 519 -1.50 -17.64 5.02
N ARG A 520 -1.56 -16.89 3.91
CA ARG A 520 -0.59 -15.85 3.62
C ARG A 520 -1.05 -14.51 4.16
N PHE A 521 -0.08 -13.66 4.44
CA PHE A 521 -0.26 -12.27 4.83
C PHE A 521 0.64 -11.40 3.96
N VAL A 522 0.14 -10.24 3.54
CA VAL A 522 0.87 -9.27 2.74
C VAL A 522 0.80 -7.89 3.37
N ALA A 523 1.95 -7.25 3.53
CA ALA A 523 2.08 -5.87 3.97
C ALA A 523 3.43 -5.29 3.57
N ARG A 524 3.55 -3.97 3.60
CA ARG A 524 4.85 -3.30 3.70
C ARG A 524 5.43 -3.53 5.10
N ALA A 525 6.76 -3.62 5.20
CA ALA A 525 7.48 -3.70 6.48
C ALA A 525 7.21 -4.99 7.25
N LEU A 526 7.02 -6.12 6.56
CA LEU A 526 7.09 -7.41 7.25
C LEU A 526 8.50 -7.62 7.81
N ASP A 527 9.52 -7.18 7.08
CA ASP A 527 10.87 -6.93 7.60
C ASP A 527 10.91 -5.64 8.45
N ASP A 528 11.05 -5.71 9.79
CA ASP A 528 10.99 -6.91 10.65
C ASP A 528 9.85 -6.84 11.68
N ARG A 529 8.68 -6.35 11.25
CA ARG A 529 7.46 -6.44 12.07
C ARG A 529 7.04 -7.87 12.31
N ALA A 530 7.35 -8.79 11.41
CA ALA A 530 7.14 -10.21 11.63
C ALA A 530 8.06 -10.77 12.73
N GLY A 531 9.37 -10.47 12.72
CA GLY A 531 10.27 -10.90 13.79
C GLY A 531 9.93 -10.26 15.13
N THR A 532 9.57 -8.96 15.14
CA THR A 532 9.03 -8.26 16.30
C THR A 532 7.76 -8.94 16.83
N THR A 533 6.84 -9.34 15.95
CA THR A 533 5.60 -10.06 16.33
C THR A 533 5.92 -11.42 16.95
N ALA A 534 6.80 -12.22 16.32
CA ALA A 534 7.20 -13.53 16.85
C ALA A 534 7.85 -13.40 18.24
N LEU A 535 8.72 -12.41 18.42
CA LEU A 535 9.40 -12.17 19.69
C LEU A 535 8.46 -11.68 20.79
N LEU A 536 7.53 -10.76 20.44
CA LEU A 536 6.52 -10.23 21.37
C LEU A 536 5.54 -11.33 21.82
N THR A 537 5.01 -12.10 20.88
CA THR A 537 4.08 -13.19 21.20
C THR A 537 4.76 -14.32 21.97
N ALA A 538 6.07 -14.57 21.75
CA ALA A 538 6.84 -15.51 22.53
C ALA A 538 7.01 -15.04 23.98
N ILE A 539 7.37 -13.78 24.23
CA ILE A 539 7.50 -13.28 25.62
C ILE A 539 6.15 -13.23 26.34
N GLN A 540 5.05 -12.98 25.62
CA GLN A 540 3.68 -13.03 26.17
C GLN A 540 3.28 -14.43 26.63
N ALA A 541 3.67 -15.47 25.87
CA ALA A 541 3.38 -16.86 26.18
C ALA A 541 4.35 -17.50 27.20
N LEU A 542 5.47 -16.85 27.50
CA LEU A 542 6.53 -17.37 28.36
C LEU A 542 6.19 -17.26 29.86
N ASP A 543 6.31 -18.37 30.58
CA ASP A 543 6.48 -18.37 32.03
C ASP A 543 7.98 -18.15 32.37
N PRO A 544 8.36 -17.03 33.01
CA PRO A 544 9.76 -16.75 33.33
C PRO A 544 10.38 -17.76 34.31
N ASP A 545 9.59 -18.54 35.06
CA ASP A 545 10.09 -19.58 35.97
C ASP A 545 10.54 -20.85 35.23
N GLU A 546 10.18 -20.99 33.95
CA GLU A 546 10.67 -22.07 33.09
C GLU A 546 12.10 -21.82 32.59
N LEU A 547 12.60 -20.58 32.68
CA LEU A 547 13.95 -20.22 32.23
C LEU A 547 15.03 -20.83 33.14
N ARG A 548 16.03 -21.44 32.50
CA ARG A 548 17.12 -22.18 33.18
C ARG A 548 18.45 -21.42 33.17
N SER A 549 18.52 -20.37 32.36
CA SER A 549 19.65 -19.45 32.17
C SER A 549 19.08 -18.05 31.93
N LYS A 550 19.97 -17.06 31.84
CA LYS A 550 19.56 -15.70 31.56
C LYS A 550 19.15 -15.59 30.09
N VAL A 551 17.97 -15.05 29.86
CA VAL A 551 17.47 -14.76 28.52
C VAL A 551 17.18 -13.28 28.43
N ILE A 552 17.66 -12.65 27.36
CA ILE A 552 17.39 -11.25 27.02
C ILE A 552 16.56 -11.25 25.74
N PHE A 553 15.34 -10.72 25.84
CA PHE A 553 14.47 -10.41 24.70
C PHE A 553 14.70 -8.95 24.36
N ALA A 554 15.13 -8.65 23.15
CA ALA A 554 15.55 -7.32 22.75
C ALA A 554 14.94 -6.89 21.42
N TRP A 555 14.70 -5.59 21.30
CA TRP A 555 14.28 -4.94 20.06
C TRP A 555 15.24 -3.80 19.76
N SER A 556 15.91 -3.89 18.61
CA SER A 556 16.86 -2.89 18.15
C SER A 556 16.16 -1.77 17.37
N VAL A 557 16.86 -0.66 17.21
CA VAL A 557 16.48 0.42 16.28
C VAL A 557 17.58 0.62 15.25
N HIS A 558 17.27 1.26 14.12
CA HIS A 558 18.22 1.59 13.06
C HIS A 558 19.00 0.35 12.55
N GLU A 559 18.35 -0.80 12.40
CA GLU A 559 18.96 -1.97 11.72
C GLU A 559 19.23 -1.61 10.26
N GLU A 560 18.20 -1.13 9.56
CA GLU A 560 18.21 -0.76 8.14
C GLU A 560 19.12 0.46 7.89
N GLY A 561 19.35 1.25 8.94
CA GLY A 561 20.30 2.36 8.96
C GLY A 561 21.76 1.97 9.17
N GLY A 562 22.08 0.69 9.36
CA GLY A 562 23.44 0.17 9.51
C GLY A 562 23.73 -0.53 10.84
N LEU A 563 22.78 -1.32 11.37
CA LEU A 563 22.92 -2.11 12.61
C LEU A 563 23.27 -1.27 13.84
N VAL A 564 22.81 -0.02 13.91
CA VAL A 564 23.29 0.94 14.91
C VAL A 564 22.80 0.56 16.32
N GLY A 565 21.51 0.24 16.47
CA GLY A 565 20.91 -0.18 17.73
C GLY A 565 21.48 -1.50 18.23
N ALA A 566 21.50 -2.53 17.39
CA ALA A 566 22.12 -3.81 17.74
C ALA A 566 23.61 -3.67 18.06
N GLY A 567 24.35 -2.81 17.35
CA GLY A 567 25.75 -2.53 17.66
C GLY A 567 25.96 -1.94 19.06
N ALA A 568 25.04 -1.11 19.54
CA ALA A 568 25.04 -0.61 20.92
C ALA A 568 24.78 -1.73 21.93
N MET A 569 23.76 -2.56 21.67
CA MET A 569 23.46 -3.72 22.52
C MET A 569 24.58 -4.76 22.53
N ALA A 570 25.26 -4.97 21.41
CA ALA A 570 26.39 -5.88 21.28
C ALA A 570 27.58 -5.43 22.14
N ARG A 571 27.92 -4.14 22.14
CA ARG A 571 28.94 -3.57 23.04
C ARG A 571 28.63 -3.84 24.51
N ARG A 572 27.34 -3.79 24.87
CA ARG A 572 26.87 -3.96 26.24
C ARG A 572 26.83 -5.41 26.69
N PHE A 573 26.21 -6.28 25.88
CA PHE A 573 25.88 -7.65 26.26
C PHE A 573 26.83 -8.68 25.65
N GLY A 574 27.37 -8.40 24.46
CA GLY A 574 28.23 -9.31 23.69
C GLY A 574 29.33 -10.00 24.50
N PRO A 575 30.16 -9.28 25.28
CA PRO A 575 31.22 -9.90 26.09
C PRO A 575 30.73 -10.93 27.13
N SER A 576 29.46 -10.85 27.52
CA SER A 576 28.82 -11.73 28.52
C SER A 576 27.78 -12.67 27.93
N ALA A 577 27.43 -12.47 26.66
CA ALA A 577 26.46 -13.28 25.94
C ALA A 577 27.12 -14.59 25.52
N ARG A 578 26.48 -15.70 25.84
CA ARG A 578 26.90 -17.01 25.37
C ARG A 578 26.57 -17.21 23.90
N ARG A 579 25.44 -16.64 23.45
CA ARG A 579 24.91 -16.76 22.10
C ARG A 579 23.86 -15.68 21.83
N ILE A 580 23.60 -15.42 20.56
CA ILE A 580 22.48 -14.60 20.10
C ILE A 580 21.72 -15.31 18.99
N TYR A 581 20.41 -15.08 18.96
CA TYR A 581 19.53 -15.46 17.88
C TYR A 581 18.88 -14.19 17.32
N SER A 582 19.27 -13.79 16.10
CA SER A 582 18.49 -12.79 15.35
C SER A 582 17.14 -13.38 14.98
N ILE A 583 16.07 -12.68 15.27
CA ILE A 583 14.72 -12.96 14.77
C ILE A 583 14.52 -11.96 13.64
N ASP A 584 14.58 -12.45 12.41
CA ASP A 584 14.72 -11.58 11.23
C ASP A 584 14.22 -12.31 9.98
N THR A 585 14.07 -11.61 8.87
CA THR A 585 13.62 -12.16 7.61
C THR A 585 14.66 -13.09 6.98
N PHE A 586 14.20 -14.24 6.48
CA PHE A 586 14.93 -15.03 5.49
C PHE A 586 14.36 -14.72 4.12
N VAL A 587 15.08 -13.88 3.36
CA VAL A 587 14.69 -13.53 2.00
C VAL A 587 14.68 -14.78 1.13
N SER A 588 13.49 -15.20 0.71
CA SER A 588 13.28 -16.44 -0.04
C SER A 588 13.28 -16.20 -1.54
N SER A 589 13.99 -17.06 -2.27
CA SER A 589 13.93 -17.15 -3.74
C SER A 589 12.77 -18.02 -4.24
N ASP A 590 11.84 -18.43 -3.38
CA ASP A 590 10.65 -19.19 -3.75
C ASP A 590 9.62 -18.33 -4.51
N THR A 591 10.01 -17.86 -5.69
CA THR A 591 9.20 -17.02 -6.60
C THR A 591 9.57 -17.31 -8.06
N PRO A 592 8.71 -17.00 -9.04
CA PRO A 592 9.04 -17.17 -10.46
C PRO A 592 10.10 -16.18 -10.97
N LEU A 593 10.47 -15.17 -10.17
CA LEU A 593 11.41 -14.12 -10.55
C LEU A 593 12.85 -14.41 -10.11
N GLU A 594 13.06 -15.49 -9.35
CA GLU A 594 14.30 -15.75 -8.65
C GLU A 594 14.86 -17.13 -8.97
N SER A 595 16.18 -17.26 -8.87
CA SER A 595 16.84 -18.56 -9.04
C SER A 595 16.73 -19.40 -7.76
N PRO A 596 16.21 -20.63 -7.80
CA PRO A 596 16.09 -21.50 -6.63
C PRO A 596 17.45 -22.07 -6.16
N HIS A 597 18.55 -21.76 -6.85
CA HIS A 597 19.88 -22.22 -6.44
C HIS A 597 20.42 -21.51 -5.18
N PHE A 598 19.86 -20.36 -4.84
CA PHE A 598 20.31 -19.52 -3.74
C PHE A 598 19.10 -19.13 -2.89
N ALA A 599 19.22 -19.21 -1.55
CA ALA A 599 18.18 -18.78 -0.61
C ALA A 599 16.78 -19.36 -0.86
N TYR A 600 16.67 -20.60 -1.35
CA TYR A 600 15.39 -21.25 -1.58
C TYR A 600 14.80 -21.79 -0.27
N ALA A 601 13.72 -21.17 0.19
CA ALA A 601 12.98 -21.58 1.38
C ALA A 601 11.47 -21.39 1.14
N PRO A 602 10.74 -22.44 0.74
CA PRO A 602 9.31 -22.34 0.48
C PRO A 602 8.53 -21.83 1.68
N LEU A 603 7.58 -20.93 1.43
CA LEU A 603 6.70 -20.40 2.46
C LEU A 603 5.71 -21.49 2.89
N GLY A 604 5.47 -21.62 4.19
CA GLY A 604 4.58 -22.59 4.83
C GLY A 604 5.25 -23.93 5.18
N ALA A 605 6.57 -24.03 4.98
CA ALA A 605 7.36 -25.22 5.30
C ALA A 605 8.09 -25.15 6.66
N GLY A 606 7.78 -24.12 7.47
CA GLY A 606 8.34 -23.87 8.79
C GLY A 606 9.40 -22.75 8.79
N PRO A 607 9.80 -22.28 9.99
CA PRO A 607 10.87 -21.30 10.15
C PRO A 607 12.19 -21.75 9.52
N VAL A 608 13.05 -20.80 9.22
CA VAL A 608 14.33 -21.03 8.54
C VAL A 608 15.48 -20.74 9.49
N LEU A 609 16.37 -21.73 9.63
CA LEU A 609 17.68 -21.53 10.21
C LEU A 609 18.59 -20.84 9.19
N ARG A 610 18.78 -19.53 9.35
CA ARG A 610 19.71 -18.71 8.55
C ARG A 610 21.15 -19.07 8.93
N ALA A 611 21.65 -20.19 8.39
CA ALA A 611 22.87 -20.83 8.86
C ALA A 611 24.14 -20.17 8.31
N THR A 612 24.06 -19.58 7.12
CA THR A 612 25.16 -18.87 6.45
C THR A 612 24.64 -17.58 5.84
N GLU A 613 25.35 -16.49 6.08
CA GLU A 613 25.08 -15.18 5.51
C GLU A 613 26.38 -14.46 5.13
N ASN A 614 26.28 -13.23 4.61
CA ASN A 614 27.47 -12.46 4.20
C ASN A 614 28.43 -12.20 5.35
N SER A 615 27.90 -12.10 6.57
CA SER A 615 28.63 -11.71 7.77
C SER A 615 29.16 -12.88 8.60
N GLY A 616 28.77 -14.13 8.29
CA GLY A 616 29.26 -15.28 9.03
C GLY A 616 28.52 -16.58 8.79
N VAL A 617 29.03 -17.62 9.46
CA VAL A 617 28.43 -18.95 9.50
C VAL A 617 28.19 -19.33 10.96
N SER A 618 26.96 -19.70 11.25
CA SER A 618 26.57 -20.22 12.57
C SER A 618 27.36 -21.49 12.92
N PRO A 619 27.87 -21.66 14.16
CA PRO A 619 28.59 -22.88 14.54
C PRO A 619 27.69 -24.12 14.55
N ASP A 620 28.25 -25.29 14.20
CA ASP A 620 27.52 -26.58 14.16
C ASP A 620 26.79 -26.91 15.47
N ARG A 621 27.40 -26.56 16.61
CA ARG A 621 26.81 -26.78 17.93
C ARG A 621 25.56 -25.94 18.18
N GLU A 622 25.53 -24.71 17.67
CA GLU A 622 24.36 -23.83 17.79
C GLU A 622 23.23 -24.35 16.87
N ARG A 623 23.56 -24.72 15.63
CA ARG A 623 22.59 -25.37 14.72
C ARG A 623 21.98 -26.63 15.34
N ALA A 624 22.82 -27.51 15.90
CA ALA A 624 22.37 -28.73 16.55
C ALA A 624 21.48 -28.46 17.77
N ARG A 625 21.72 -27.39 18.53
CA ARG A 625 20.86 -26.99 19.65
C ARG A 625 19.47 -26.58 19.18
N VAL A 626 19.38 -25.76 18.13
CA VAL A 626 18.09 -25.33 17.58
C VAL A 626 17.33 -26.52 17.00
N PHE A 627 17.99 -27.41 16.26
CA PHE A 627 17.36 -28.65 15.78
C PHE A 627 16.85 -29.54 16.91
N ARG A 628 17.59 -29.62 18.03
CA ARG A 628 17.13 -30.37 19.20
C ARG A 628 15.86 -29.75 19.78
N ALA A 629 15.82 -28.42 19.95
CA ALA A 629 14.61 -27.73 20.43
C ALA A 629 13.42 -27.99 19.50
N ALA A 630 13.60 -27.77 18.19
CA ALA A 630 12.56 -28.00 17.19
C ALA A 630 12.07 -29.46 17.18
N SER A 631 12.97 -30.44 17.28
CA SER A 631 12.64 -31.87 17.29
C SER A 631 11.83 -32.29 18.52
N LEU A 632 12.12 -31.71 19.69
CA LEU A 632 11.37 -32.00 20.93
C LEU A 632 9.93 -31.51 20.85
N GLU A 633 9.70 -30.37 20.20
CA GLU A 633 8.38 -29.76 20.03
C GLU A 633 7.67 -30.13 18.71
N GLY A 634 8.31 -30.95 17.86
CA GLY A 634 7.75 -31.34 16.57
C GLY A 634 7.65 -30.21 15.54
N ILE A 635 8.48 -29.17 15.66
CA ILE A 635 8.49 -28.01 14.78
C ILE A 635 9.28 -28.34 13.50
N PRO A 636 8.66 -28.25 12.29
CA PRO A 636 9.40 -28.37 11.04
C PRO A 636 10.35 -27.17 10.87
N LEU A 637 11.59 -27.43 10.46
CA LEU A 637 12.63 -26.42 10.33
C LEU A 637 13.33 -26.56 8.98
N GLN A 638 13.47 -25.44 8.29
CA GLN A 638 14.28 -25.31 7.08
C GLN A 638 15.68 -24.83 7.46
N MET A 639 16.67 -25.03 6.59
CA MET A 639 18.00 -24.42 6.76
C MET A 639 18.45 -23.85 5.43
N GLY A 640 18.91 -22.61 5.45
CA GLY A 640 19.32 -21.91 4.24
C GLY A 640 20.55 -21.05 4.43
N LEU A 641 21.13 -20.69 3.29
CA LEU A 641 22.11 -19.63 3.16
C LEU A 641 21.46 -18.46 2.42
N THR A 642 21.76 -17.22 2.81
CA THR A 642 21.18 -16.02 2.20
C THR A 642 22.16 -14.84 2.25
N GLN A 643 21.74 -13.67 1.75
CA GLN A 643 22.53 -12.43 1.69
C GLN A 643 22.12 -11.43 2.78
N GLY A 644 22.99 -10.46 3.06
CA GLY A 644 22.81 -9.46 4.11
C GLY A 644 23.45 -9.84 5.44
N GLY A 645 23.40 -8.92 6.39
CA GLY A 645 23.59 -9.21 7.81
C GLY A 645 22.25 -9.17 8.52
N THR A 646 22.26 -9.44 9.82
CA THR A 646 21.12 -9.23 10.74
C THR A 646 21.66 -8.58 12.00
N ASP A 647 20.79 -8.16 12.91
CA ASP A 647 21.17 -7.58 14.20
C ASP A 647 22.27 -8.36 14.95
N GLY A 648 22.14 -9.69 15.01
CA GLY A 648 23.07 -10.59 15.68
C GLY A 648 24.49 -10.61 15.08
N THR A 649 24.69 -10.15 13.85
CA THR A 649 26.02 -9.95 13.25
C THR A 649 26.91 -9.09 14.14
N THR A 650 26.34 -8.09 14.82
CA THR A 650 27.13 -7.17 15.64
C THR A 650 27.71 -7.84 16.89
N PHE A 651 27.11 -8.93 17.37
CA PHE A 651 27.51 -9.68 18.56
C PHE A 651 28.66 -10.67 18.31
N THR A 652 28.82 -11.16 17.07
CA THR A 652 29.87 -12.15 16.75
C THR A 652 31.26 -11.60 17.01
N PHE A 653 31.47 -10.30 16.75
CA PHE A 653 32.72 -9.59 17.04
C PHE A 653 33.07 -9.56 18.54
N TRP A 654 32.08 -9.72 19.41
CA TRP A 654 32.26 -9.77 20.87
C TRP A 654 32.35 -11.20 21.41
N GLY A 655 32.34 -12.21 20.53
CA GLY A 655 32.52 -13.62 20.88
C GLY A 655 31.23 -14.42 21.05
N ALA A 656 30.05 -13.78 20.94
CA ALA A 656 28.77 -14.47 21.00
C ALA A 656 28.36 -14.94 19.60
N PRO A 657 28.28 -16.27 19.32
CA PRO A 657 27.86 -16.77 18.03
C PRO A 657 26.41 -16.37 17.73
N ASN A 658 26.18 -15.94 16.48
CA ASN A 658 24.85 -15.66 15.94
C ASN A 658 24.28 -16.88 15.22
N GLN A 659 23.00 -17.13 15.46
CA GLN A 659 22.18 -18.03 14.67
C GLN A 659 20.85 -17.35 14.35
N GLY A 660 20.63 -16.92 13.10
CA GLY A 660 19.32 -16.39 12.71
C GLY A 660 18.23 -17.45 12.80
N LEU A 661 17.17 -17.13 13.53
CA LEU A 661 15.89 -17.85 13.57
C LEU A 661 14.89 -17.01 12.78
N SER A 662 14.65 -17.39 11.54
CA SER A 662 14.00 -16.53 10.57
C SER A 662 12.68 -17.09 10.06
N TRP A 663 11.89 -16.24 9.42
CA TRP A 663 10.71 -16.62 8.66
C TRP A 663 11.01 -16.44 7.16
N PRO A 664 10.53 -17.33 6.26
CA PRO A 664 10.75 -17.16 4.83
C PRO A 664 9.84 -16.04 4.30
N GLY A 665 10.42 -15.00 3.71
CA GLY A 665 9.71 -13.85 3.16
C GLY A 665 9.94 -13.68 1.66
N ARG A 666 8.90 -13.27 0.93
CA ARG A 666 9.00 -12.88 -0.48
C ARG A 666 8.94 -11.36 -0.63
N TYR A 667 9.63 -10.84 -1.64
CA TYR A 667 9.55 -9.46 -2.11
C TYR A 667 10.08 -8.44 -1.09
N SER A 668 11.10 -8.81 -0.30
CA SER A 668 11.66 -7.98 0.77
C SER A 668 12.02 -6.56 0.33
N HIS A 669 11.86 -5.61 1.27
CA HIS A 669 12.08 -4.16 1.12
C HIS A 669 11.15 -3.47 0.11
N SER A 670 9.98 -4.07 -0.13
CA SER A 670 9.01 -3.55 -1.08
C SER A 670 7.73 -3.07 -0.43
N PRO A 671 6.87 -2.34 -1.17
CA PRO A 671 5.52 -2.00 -0.73
C PRO A 671 4.62 -3.20 -0.38
N GLY A 672 4.95 -4.43 -0.79
CA GLY A 672 4.13 -5.62 -0.59
C GLY A 672 4.99 -6.86 -0.42
N GLU A 673 5.41 -7.11 0.82
CA GLU A 673 6.11 -8.33 1.23
C GLU A 673 5.10 -9.41 1.61
N VAL A 674 5.46 -10.68 1.41
CA VAL A 674 4.56 -11.82 1.72
C VAL A 674 5.22 -12.79 2.68
N LEU A 675 4.45 -13.23 3.68
CA LEU A 675 4.80 -14.35 4.57
C LEU A 675 3.67 -15.39 4.67
N ASP A 676 3.98 -16.55 5.26
CA ASP A 676 2.97 -17.50 5.76
C ASP A 676 2.79 -17.38 7.26
N LEU A 677 1.56 -17.19 7.72
CA LEU A 677 1.24 -17.05 9.14
C LEU A 677 1.58 -18.33 9.93
N ARG A 678 1.57 -19.51 9.31
CA ARG A 678 1.99 -20.76 9.97
C ARG A 678 3.48 -20.74 10.30
N ASP A 679 4.32 -20.19 9.41
CA ASP A 679 5.75 -20.09 9.68
C ASP A 679 6.01 -19.12 10.83
N LEU A 680 5.23 -18.03 10.91
CA LEU A 680 5.34 -17.04 11.98
C LEU A 680 4.92 -17.60 13.34
N VAL A 681 3.82 -18.37 13.39
CA VAL A 681 3.39 -19.13 14.57
C VAL A 681 4.46 -20.12 15.02
N LEU A 682 5.01 -20.90 14.08
CA LEU A 682 6.06 -21.87 14.39
C LEU A 682 7.39 -21.19 14.79
N LEU A 683 7.67 -19.98 14.32
CA LEU A 683 8.82 -19.19 14.74
C LEU A 683 8.69 -18.74 16.20
N ARG A 684 7.51 -18.25 16.62
CA ARG A 684 7.20 -17.98 18.04
C ARG A 684 7.46 -19.22 18.90
N ASP A 685 6.95 -20.37 18.48
CA ASP A 685 7.11 -21.64 19.22
C ASP A 685 8.57 -22.08 19.28
N LEU A 686 9.33 -21.87 18.20
CA LEU A 686 10.76 -22.15 18.17
C LEU A 686 11.53 -21.26 19.13
N ILE A 687 11.19 -19.97 19.23
CA ILE A 687 11.80 -19.04 20.19
C ILE A 687 11.58 -19.54 21.61
N LEU A 688 10.33 -19.90 21.97
CA LEU A 688 9.98 -20.46 23.28
C LEU A 688 10.78 -21.73 23.57
N ALA A 689 10.77 -22.68 22.64
CA ALA A 689 11.47 -23.95 22.78
C ALA A 689 12.97 -23.75 22.99
N VAL A 690 13.60 -22.83 22.24
CA VAL A 690 15.03 -22.52 22.34
C VAL A 690 15.35 -21.79 23.65
N ALA A 691 14.45 -20.92 24.14
CA ALA A 691 14.61 -20.14 25.35
C ALA A 691 14.53 -20.99 26.63
N THR A 692 13.62 -21.98 26.66
CA THR A 692 13.41 -22.88 27.81
C THR A 692 14.29 -24.14 27.76
N LEU A 693 14.92 -24.43 26.62
CA LEU A 693 15.79 -25.59 26.49
C LEU A 693 16.95 -25.54 27.49
N ASP A 694 17.01 -26.54 28.37
CA ASP A 694 18.17 -26.80 29.22
C ASP A 694 19.47 -26.78 28.40
N SER A 695 20.50 -26.13 28.92
CA SER A 695 21.84 -26.19 28.35
C SER A 695 22.34 -27.64 28.30
N PRO A 696 22.71 -28.20 27.15
CA PRO A 696 23.69 -29.28 27.08
C PRO A 696 25.11 -28.74 27.29
#